data_AF-A0AAN8K506-F1
#
_entry.id   AF-A0AAN8K506-F1
#
_cell.length_a   1.000
_cell.length_b   1.000
_cell.length_c   1.000
_cell.angle_alpha   90.00
_cell.angle_beta   90.00
_cell.angle_gamma   90.00
#
_symmetry.space_group_name_H-M   'P 1'
#
loop_
_entity.id
_entity.type
_entity.pdbx_description
1 polymer ?
#
loop_
_entity_poly.entity_id
_entity_poly.type
_entity_poly.pdbx_seq_one_letter_code
_entity_poly.pdbx_strand_id
1 'polypeptide(L)'
;MVLHLICHAIFILTIYTDFSASLTTLPRIFTTVDLQNNILHSYHQPFCVLLQNKTNTLDKDKVFEEKLQELWPIAIENNHQTGWKLGSYQIIKESVPFVKPPTELPHLRCYLGPNQIHEYGGNTSTIQLKTWLQQLETKYASYLSIISEDDIETSTASHDITLLVFPDNYTHITLENLAYQVCVIIQDCQVLIVHPDSTNFRLLQEKFNVRTIPSFIVIKKKDRYGDYEMKYFTGQEIQRKRLETCILSSVIKTPHFDKVNFKEKVITIYKARKYVPYIVGFYAYWADDTHQFLEFFKTMIDDFQQDAVALRFGLVDLVEDRTVVQRYINSRHAEKVPFIILFQEDKGVVNQTLLPTNRPTSYSIYDACRYVGYDIIYTSGDVFVYEPYGRSESHQVCPQIEDPTGGYRCSTVYHNMTDYTVINKHNRNITTNKTKNKKHPTIHGMKKLTQFNWNDVLKKSLWASNLQLALKPAETSSVYMVVFIISDCSSCTRHLPTFQSLYKQVNTIAGSSFYIVNCTTDKTICNHHNITGYPSITAFRKILDQSNSHCFTQKQHTTDVRLDYHGPIQIKSVMEWYSSVSMEIVKVMKFKPLEKIKEDVRLVAVIVPRNSSYLPIAPTMSNKKYYYGIECYRAICNQLISVVSCYSIYSIDIPHTQYQHNNNNNNNNFIITQIRLGRRDGIKADVMRLGESLFTTIQDETSQLHKLHKPHRYNLRQNQKCEEDHGMCSEFITSYVRDHIRLPVTHLTSVLFHTNNNPYKDNDLPVIIALVEPKHLEFNSTFLKILEDIGYEFYNRFMVVTLNVDMYPAWAGQFVPVGYTNTIQGNEESLLYVYPRLCIVNWNDHSHAAFYPSPHTDRTQFIFSKDAISKFLLDFLQQPNDYLIKTEHF
;
A
#
# COMPACT_ATOMS: atom_id res chain seq x y z
N MET A 1 22.68 52.39 47.31
CA MET A 1 21.56 51.51 47.71
C MET A 1 20.22 51.95 47.12
N VAL A 2 19.64 53.11 47.48
CA VAL A 2 18.28 53.50 47.03
C VAL A 2 18.04 53.38 45.51
N LEU A 3 18.98 53.81 44.66
CA LEU A 3 18.87 53.70 43.19
C LEU A 3 18.70 52.26 42.67
N HIS A 4 19.25 51.25 43.33
CA HIS A 4 19.09 49.85 42.92
C HIS A 4 17.69 49.30 43.24
N LEU A 5 17.12 49.71 44.38
CA LEU A 5 15.74 49.38 44.75
C LEU A 5 14.74 49.98 43.75
N ILE A 6 14.97 51.22 43.30
CA ILE A 6 14.14 51.86 42.27
C ILE A 6 14.23 51.12 40.93
N CYS A 7 15.43 50.70 40.50
CA CYS A 7 15.58 49.90 39.28
C CYS A 7 14.86 48.55 39.37
N HIS A 8 14.97 47.83 40.49
CA HIS A 8 14.23 46.57 40.68
C HIS A 8 12.71 46.79 40.75
N ALA A 9 12.23 47.84 41.40
CA ALA A 9 10.79 48.15 41.44
C ALA A 9 10.21 48.41 40.04
N ILE A 10 10.92 49.18 39.20
CA ILE A 10 10.50 49.46 37.81
C ILE A 10 10.55 48.20 36.95
N PHE A 11 11.62 47.38 37.08
CA PHE A 11 11.77 46.15 36.29
C PHE A 11 10.74 45.08 36.68
N ILE A 12 10.34 45.02 37.96
CA ILE A 12 9.28 44.11 38.43
C ILE A 12 7.90 44.60 37.98
N LEU A 13 7.60 45.91 38.05
CA LEU A 13 6.32 46.43 37.53
C LEU A 13 6.18 46.16 36.02
N THR A 14 7.24 46.38 35.23
CA THR A 14 7.20 46.11 33.77
C THR A 14 7.08 44.64 33.38
N ILE A 15 7.23 43.70 34.32
CA ILE A 15 7.04 42.25 34.09
C ILE A 15 5.67 41.77 34.62
N TYR A 16 4.99 42.54 35.49
CA TYR A 16 3.72 42.17 36.11
C TYR A 16 2.51 43.04 35.71
N THR A 17 2.63 43.90 34.69
CA THR A 17 1.52 44.75 34.20
C THR A 17 0.89 44.34 32.87
N ASP A 18 1.42 43.34 32.16
CA ASP A 18 0.79 42.80 30.93
C ASP A 18 -0.41 41.85 31.19
N PHE A 19 -0.80 41.69 32.47
CA PHE A 19 -1.92 40.82 32.88
C PHE A 19 -3.16 41.58 33.39
N SER A 20 -3.37 42.83 32.94
CA SER A 20 -4.61 43.59 33.20
C SER A 20 -4.93 44.70 32.17
N ALA A 21 -4.71 44.44 30.87
CA ALA A 21 -5.11 45.35 29.79
C ALA A 21 -5.90 44.64 28.67
N SER A 22 -7.04 45.23 28.30
CA SER A 22 -7.92 44.86 27.17
C SER A 22 -8.32 43.37 27.04
N LEU A 23 -9.46 43.01 27.66
CA LEU A 23 -10.43 42.15 26.96
C LEU A 23 -10.96 42.95 25.76
N THR A 24 -10.45 42.71 24.55
CA THR A 24 -11.11 43.09 23.28
C THR A 24 -10.38 42.46 22.08
N THR A 25 -11.14 42.03 21.07
CA THR A 25 -10.68 41.35 19.84
C THR A 25 -10.23 39.88 20.01
N LEU A 26 -10.35 39.10 18.93
CA LEU A 26 -10.09 37.65 18.92
C LEU A 26 -8.61 37.28 18.95
N PRO A 27 -8.29 36.04 19.39
CA PRO A 27 -6.91 35.61 19.46
C PRO A 27 -6.29 35.51 18.06
N ARG A 28 -5.18 36.24 17.92
CA ARG A 28 -4.05 36.02 17.00
C ARG A 28 -4.38 35.24 15.71
N ILE A 29 -4.52 35.97 14.61
CA ILE A 29 -4.55 35.40 13.26
C ILE A 29 -3.29 34.56 13.06
N PHE A 30 -3.44 33.26 12.80
CA PHE A 30 -2.33 32.34 12.61
C PHE A 30 -1.71 32.46 11.22
N THR A 31 -0.39 32.31 11.13
CA THR A 31 0.27 32.01 9.85
C THR A 31 0.01 30.56 9.44
N THR A 32 0.33 30.21 8.19
CA THR A 32 0.32 28.83 7.70
C THR A 32 1.23 27.90 8.54
N VAL A 33 2.35 28.43 9.02
CA VAL A 33 3.32 27.71 9.87
C VAL A 33 2.77 27.51 11.28
N ASP A 34 2.18 28.55 11.89
CA ASP A 34 1.50 28.43 13.19
C ASP A 34 0.36 27.40 13.13
N LEU A 35 -0.44 27.44 12.06
CA LEU A 35 -1.56 26.51 11.84
C LEU A 35 -1.05 25.06 11.76
N GLN A 36 -0.05 24.80 10.91
CA GLN A 36 0.54 23.47 10.77
C GLN A 36 1.16 22.98 12.09
N ASN A 37 1.88 23.86 12.81
CA ASN A 37 2.54 23.51 14.05
C ASN A 37 1.54 23.15 15.17
N ASN A 38 0.47 23.92 15.33
CA ASN A 38 -0.55 23.63 16.35
C ASN A 38 -1.43 22.42 15.98
N ILE A 39 -1.68 22.16 14.70
CA ILE A 39 -2.31 20.89 14.27
C ILE A 39 -1.45 19.69 14.67
N LEU A 40 -0.13 19.74 14.44
CA LEU A 40 0.79 18.65 14.78
C LEU A 40 0.81 18.31 16.28
N HIS A 41 0.76 19.32 17.16
CA HIS A 41 0.82 19.16 18.61
C HIS A 41 -0.56 19.00 19.30
N SER A 42 -1.64 18.92 18.52
CA SER A 42 -3.02 18.94 19.03
C SER A 42 -3.46 17.71 19.85
N TYR A 43 -2.61 16.68 19.96
CA TYR A 43 -2.81 15.56 20.88
C TYR A 43 -2.60 15.91 22.37
N HIS A 44 -1.81 16.95 22.67
CA HIS A 44 -1.48 17.36 24.04
C HIS A 44 -1.87 18.80 24.36
N GLN A 45 -1.94 19.66 23.34
CA GLN A 45 -2.53 20.98 23.43
C GLN A 45 -3.67 21.12 22.41
N PRO A 46 -4.92 20.80 22.79
CA PRO A 46 -6.08 20.90 21.91
C PRO A 46 -6.16 22.27 21.24
N PHE A 47 -6.50 22.24 19.96
CA PHE A 47 -6.31 23.39 19.09
C PHE A 47 -7.58 23.67 18.29
N CYS A 48 -8.14 24.86 18.45
CA CYS A 48 -9.29 25.35 17.70
C CYS A 48 -8.90 26.52 16.81
N VAL A 49 -9.41 26.54 15.57
CA VAL A 49 -9.23 27.63 14.62
C VAL A 49 -10.57 28.02 13.99
N LEU A 50 -10.85 29.32 13.99
CA LEU A 50 -11.96 29.92 13.24
C LEU A 50 -11.51 30.18 11.80
N LEU A 51 -12.07 29.45 10.84
CA LEU A 51 -11.79 29.60 9.42
C LEU A 51 -12.66 30.70 8.82
N GLN A 52 -12.04 31.69 8.19
CA GLN A 52 -12.67 32.94 7.72
C GLN A 52 -12.40 33.20 6.24
N ASN A 53 -13.30 33.93 5.57
CA ASN A 53 -13.13 34.31 4.17
C ASN A 53 -12.50 35.71 4.03
N LYS A 54 -11.36 35.81 3.35
CA LYS A 54 -10.66 37.08 3.14
C LYS A 54 -11.35 38.04 2.16
N THR A 55 -12.32 37.58 1.36
CA THR A 55 -12.93 38.39 0.28
C THR A 55 -14.32 38.94 0.57
N ASN A 56 -14.92 38.65 1.73
CA ASN A 56 -16.26 39.12 2.08
C ASN A 56 -16.31 39.62 3.54
N THR A 57 -16.33 40.93 3.73
CA THR A 57 -16.67 41.55 5.02
C THR A 57 -18.19 41.55 5.22
N LEU A 58 -18.78 40.35 5.31
CA LEU A 58 -20.19 40.16 5.65
C LEU A 58 -20.36 40.13 7.17
N ASP A 59 -21.45 40.73 7.67
CA ASP A 59 -21.71 40.83 9.12
C ASP A 59 -21.80 39.47 9.83
N LYS A 60 -22.05 38.38 9.08
CA LYS A 60 -22.08 37.01 9.62
C LYS A 60 -20.73 36.56 10.21
N ASP A 61 -19.60 36.89 9.57
CA ASP A 61 -18.27 36.54 10.09
C ASP A 61 -18.03 37.28 11.41
N LYS A 62 -18.34 38.59 11.47
CA LYS A 62 -18.25 39.40 12.69
C LYS A 62 -19.17 38.93 13.81
N VAL A 63 -20.44 38.60 13.52
CA VAL A 63 -21.39 38.12 14.54
C VAL A 63 -21.00 36.73 15.06
N PHE A 64 -20.33 35.89 14.26
CA PHE A 64 -19.73 34.65 14.77
C PHE A 64 -18.48 34.96 15.62
N GLU A 65 -17.63 35.89 15.16
CA GLU A 65 -16.45 36.35 15.90
C GLU A 65 -16.81 36.90 17.30
N GLU A 66 -17.73 37.85 17.38
CA GLU A 66 -18.15 38.54 18.60
C GLU A 66 -18.73 37.57 19.65
N LYS A 67 -19.54 36.58 19.23
CA LYS A 67 -20.09 35.56 20.13
C LYS A 67 -19.06 34.52 20.57
N LEU A 68 -18.02 34.29 19.77
CA LEU A 68 -16.87 33.49 20.20
C LEU A 68 -16.02 34.25 21.23
N GLN A 69 -15.91 35.59 21.13
CA GLN A 69 -15.30 36.44 22.16
C GLN A 69 -16.11 36.43 23.46
N GLU A 70 -17.44 36.48 23.40
CA GLU A 70 -18.32 36.42 24.57
C GLU A 70 -18.15 35.10 25.34
N LEU A 71 -18.05 33.97 24.63
CA LEU A 71 -18.01 32.64 25.24
C LEU A 71 -16.65 32.19 25.76
N TRP A 72 -15.56 32.50 25.06
CA TRP A 72 -14.27 31.86 25.33
C TRP A 72 -13.68 32.19 26.71
N PRO A 73 -13.73 33.43 27.24
CA PRO A 73 -13.32 33.73 28.62
C PRO A 73 -14.13 32.94 29.65
N ILE A 74 -15.45 32.83 29.44
CA ILE A 74 -16.37 32.11 30.32
C ILE A 74 -16.07 30.59 30.32
N ALA A 75 -15.49 30.05 29.25
CA ALA A 75 -15.01 28.67 29.22
C ALA A 75 -13.69 28.48 30.00
N ILE A 76 -12.79 29.47 29.98
CA ILE A 76 -11.49 29.43 30.67
C ILE A 76 -11.65 29.57 32.19
N GLU A 77 -12.50 30.49 32.67
CA GLU A 77 -12.61 30.78 34.12
C GLU A 77 -13.25 29.66 34.95
N ASN A 78 -13.93 28.70 34.32
CA ASN A 78 -14.78 27.71 35.02
C ASN A 78 -14.14 26.33 35.24
N ASN A 79 -12.94 26.04 34.72
CA ASN A 79 -12.27 24.74 34.92
C ASN A 79 -10.74 24.86 35.00
N HIS A 80 -10.15 24.45 36.13
CA HIS A 80 -8.69 24.42 36.33
C HIS A 80 -8.00 23.25 35.57
N GLN A 81 -7.91 23.29 34.22
CA GLN A 81 -6.82 22.59 33.48
C GLN A 81 -6.73 22.82 31.95
N THR A 82 -7.71 23.45 31.29
CA THR A 82 -7.80 23.44 29.81
C THR A 82 -6.92 24.49 29.11
N GLY A 83 -5.64 24.15 28.89
CA GLY A 83 -4.68 24.95 28.11
C GLY A 83 -4.91 25.02 26.59
N TRP A 84 -6.17 25.02 26.14
CA TRP A 84 -6.58 24.98 24.73
C TRP A 84 -6.13 26.23 23.96
N LYS A 85 -5.55 26.05 22.77
CA LYS A 85 -5.21 27.15 21.87
C LYS A 85 -6.40 27.48 20.96
N LEU A 86 -6.78 28.76 20.92
CA LEU A 86 -7.73 29.32 19.97
C LEU A 86 -7.03 30.36 19.08
N GLY A 87 -7.52 30.56 17.86
CA GLY A 87 -7.24 31.70 17.00
C GLY A 87 -8.04 31.67 15.71
N SER A 88 -7.79 32.62 14.80
CA SER A 88 -8.42 32.63 13.47
C SER A 88 -7.41 32.34 12.35
N TYR A 89 -7.92 31.89 11.20
CA TYR A 89 -7.12 31.70 9.99
C TYR A 89 -7.91 32.13 8.74
N GLN A 90 -7.35 33.08 7.99
CA GLN A 90 -7.96 33.59 6.76
C GLN A 90 -7.61 32.65 5.59
N ILE A 91 -8.64 32.07 4.97
CA ILE A 91 -8.45 31.25 3.77
C ILE A 91 -8.18 32.16 2.57
N ILE A 92 -7.00 32.00 1.98
CA ILE A 92 -6.58 32.59 0.71
C ILE A 92 -6.75 31.53 -0.39
N LYS A 93 -6.92 31.94 -1.66
CA LYS A 93 -7.12 31.02 -2.80
C LYS A 93 -6.02 29.97 -2.96
N GLU A 94 -4.83 30.22 -2.44
CA GLU A 94 -3.76 29.23 -2.28
C GLU A 94 -3.89 28.57 -0.89
N SER A 95 -4.67 27.48 -0.83
CA SER A 95 -4.91 26.74 0.41
C SER A 95 -3.69 25.94 0.87
N VAL A 96 -3.46 25.85 2.19
CA VAL A 96 -2.43 24.98 2.77
C VAL A 96 -2.64 23.53 2.29
N PRO A 97 -1.63 22.83 1.72
CA PRO A 97 -1.84 21.54 1.05
C PRO A 97 -2.47 20.42 1.89
N PHE A 98 -2.44 20.55 3.22
CA PHE A 98 -2.88 19.53 4.17
C PHE A 98 -4.23 19.85 4.84
N VAL A 99 -4.81 21.03 4.60
CA VAL A 99 -6.02 21.50 5.29
C VAL A 99 -7.13 21.77 4.27
N LYS A 100 -7.97 20.77 4.02
CA LYS A 100 -9.13 20.94 3.13
C LYS A 100 -10.07 22.02 3.70
N PRO A 101 -10.48 23.04 2.92
CA PRO A 101 -11.46 24.02 3.38
C PRO A 101 -12.83 23.36 3.61
N PRO A 102 -13.61 23.83 4.60
CA PRO A 102 -15.01 23.43 4.77
C PRO A 102 -15.87 23.94 3.60
N THR A 103 -17.09 23.40 3.46
CA THR A 103 -18.01 23.77 2.37
C THR A 103 -18.62 25.16 2.52
N GLU A 104 -18.68 25.69 3.74
CA GLU A 104 -19.19 27.03 4.06
C GLU A 104 -18.22 27.74 5.01
N LEU A 105 -18.29 29.08 5.04
CA LEU A 105 -17.53 29.95 5.93
C LEU A 105 -18.48 31.00 6.53
N PRO A 106 -18.30 31.42 7.80
CA PRO A 106 -17.23 31.01 8.72
C PRO A 106 -17.47 29.61 9.31
N HIS A 107 -16.42 28.94 9.78
CA HIS A 107 -16.52 27.63 10.45
C HIS A 107 -15.48 27.49 11.56
N LEU A 108 -15.89 27.00 12.74
CA LEU A 108 -14.96 26.67 13.83
C LEU A 108 -14.52 25.21 13.71
N ARG A 109 -13.21 24.98 13.64
CA ARG A 109 -12.60 23.65 13.52
C ARG A 109 -11.62 23.41 14.67
N CYS A 110 -11.88 22.39 15.48
CA CYS A 110 -11.01 21.95 16.56
C CYS A 110 -10.31 20.63 16.23
N TYR A 111 -9.11 20.43 16.77
CA TYR A 111 -8.25 19.28 16.59
C TYR A 111 -7.90 18.69 17.97
N LEU A 112 -8.08 17.38 18.12
CA LEU A 112 -7.68 16.58 19.30
C LEU A 112 -6.58 15.56 18.92
N GLY A 113 -5.65 16.02 18.07
CA GLY A 113 -4.70 15.21 17.31
C GLY A 113 -4.78 15.57 15.81
N PRO A 114 -3.69 15.43 15.02
CA PRO A 114 -3.60 15.96 13.66
C PRO A 114 -4.68 15.42 12.70
N ASN A 115 -5.12 14.18 12.94
CA ASN A 115 -6.16 13.49 12.17
C ASN A 115 -7.54 13.47 12.88
N GLN A 116 -7.66 14.08 14.06
CA GLN A 116 -8.89 14.12 14.87
C GLN A 116 -9.61 15.47 14.73
N ILE A 117 -10.22 15.68 13.57
CA ILE A 117 -10.88 16.94 13.21
C ILE A 117 -12.34 16.95 13.70
N HIS A 118 -12.73 18.02 14.38
CA HIS A 118 -14.10 18.27 14.85
C HIS A 118 -14.57 19.67 14.42
N GLU A 119 -15.68 19.72 13.71
CA GLU A 119 -16.18 20.95 13.09
C GLU A 119 -17.53 21.37 13.70
N TYR A 120 -17.69 22.67 13.92
CA TYR A 120 -18.95 23.29 14.30
C TYR A 120 -19.43 24.20 13.17
N GLY A 121 -20.33 23.67 12.35
CA GLY A 121 -21.12 24.41 11.36
C GLY A 121 -22.50 24.82 11.87
N GLY A 122 -22.64 24.99 13.19
CA GLY A 122 -23.92 25.30 13.83
C GLY A 122 -24.31 26.77 13.74
N ASN A 123 -25.56 27.05 14.16
CA ASN A 123 -26.06 28.39 14.40
C ASN A 123 -25.12 29.19 15.33
N THR A 124 -25.11 30.52 15.21
CA THR A 124 -24.51 31.46 16.17
C THR A 124 -25.26 31.49 17.53
N SER A 125 -25.68 30.34 18.04
CA SER A 125 -26.36 30.19 19.33
C SER A 125 -25.33 29.97 20.43
N THR A 126 -25.21 30.94 21.32
CA THR A 126 -24.32 30.96 22.48
C THR A 126 -24.42 29.69 23.33
N ILE A 127 -25.64 29.14 23.47
CA ILE A 127 -25.91 27.90 24.22
C ILE A 127 -25.35 26.67 23.49
N GLN A 128 -25.65 26.52 22.20
CA GLN A 128 -25.26 25.33 21.43
C GLN A 128 -23.73 25.21 21.30
N LEU A 129 -23.04 26.33 21.10
CA LEU A 129 -21.58 26.36 21.01
C LEU A 129 -20.91 26.00 22.36
N LYS A 130 -21.45 26.50 23.49
CA LYS A 130 -20.96 26.12 24.83
C LYS A 130 -21.11 24.62 25.10
N THR A 131 -22.27 24.03 24.82
CA THR A 131 -22.49 22.58 25.00
C THR A 131 -21.56 21.73 24.12
N TRP A 132 -21.29 22.15 22.88
CA TRP A 132 -20.37 21.44 21.99
C TRP A 132 -18.93 21.44 22.50
N LEU A 133 -18.42 22.58 23.00
CA LEU A 133 -17.08 22.67 23.58
C LEU A 133 -16.91 21.75 24.80
N GLN A 134 -17.90 21.72 25.71
CA GLN A 134 -17.89 20.84 26.89
C GLN A 134 -17.89 19.34 26.53
N GLN A 135 -18.53 18.96 25.42
CA GLN A 135 -18.48 17.59 24.91
C GLN A 135 -17.09 17.23 24.36
N LEU A 136 -16.41 18.16 23.69
CA LEU A 136 -15.05 17.95 23.21
C LEU A 136 -14.02 17.92 24.35
N GLU A 137 -14.18 18.75 25.38
CA GLU A 137 -13.37 18.73 26.61
C GLU A 137 -13.46 17.36 27.31
N THR A 138 -14.69 16.87 27.53
CA THR A 138 -14.94 15.54 28.09
C THR A 138 -14.33 14.42 27.25
N LYS A 139 -14.42 14.54 25.90
CA LYS A 139 -13.82 13.58 24.96
C LYS A 139 -12.29 13.64 24.97
N TYR A 140 -11.70 14.82 25.14
CA TYR A 140 -10.25 14.97 25.20
C TYR A 140 -9.67 14.37 26.48
N ALA A 141 -10.33 14.60 27.63
CA ALA A 141 -9.94 14.01 28.91
C ALA A 141 -9.91 12.46 28.87
N SER A 142 -10.74 11.81 28.05
CA SER A 142 -10.70 10.36 27.88
C SER A 142 -9.61 9.83 26.93
N TYR A 143 -8.95 10.70 26.15
CA TYR A 143 -7.78 10.32 25.32
C TYR A 143 -6.45 10.38 26.09
N LEU A 144 -6.30 11.28 27.06
CA LEU A 144 -5.13 11.34 27.95
C LEU A 144 -5.20 10.23 29.01
N SER A 145 -5.31 8.97 28.57
CA SER A 145 -5.59 7.81 29.42
C SER A 145 -4.63 7.75 30.60
N ILE A 146 -5.18 7.89 31.82
CA ILE A 146 -4.43 7.93 33.06
C ILE A 146 -3.92 6.52 33.36
N ILE A 147 -2.75 6.16 32.79
CA ILE A 147 -2.11 4.86 33.03
C ILE A 147 -1.88 4.70 34.53
N SER A 148 -2.42 3.61 35.07
CA SER A 148 -2.33 3.25 36.47
C SER A 148 -1.18 2.27 36.73
N GLU A 149 -0.95 2.00 38.01
CA GLU A 149 -0.05 0.94 38.46
C GLU A 149 -0.57 -0.44 38.01
N ASP A 150 -1.88 -0.66 38.17
CA ASP A 150 -2.61 -1.87 37.75
C ASP A 150 -2.51 -2.15 36.25
N ASP A 151 -2.48 -1.13 35.39
CA ASP A 151 -2.31 -1.30 33.93
C ASP A 151 -0.93 -1.88 33.57
N ILE A 152 0.12 -1.44 34.28
CA ILE A 152 1.49 -1.91 34.05
C ILE A 152 1.65 -3.33 34.58
N GLU A 153 1.06 -3.63 35.74
CA GLU A 153 1.08 -4.98 36.32
C GLU A 153 0.23 -5.96 35.49
N THR A 154 -0.91 -5.52 34.96
CA THR A 154 -1.71 -6.28 33.98
C THR A 154 -0.94 -6.54 32.69
N SER A 155 -0.25 -5.52 32.14
CA SER A 155 0.55 -5.63 30.92
C SER A 155 1.70 -6.62 31.06
N THR A 156 2.48 -6.49 32.13
CA THR A 156 3.65 -7.34 32.41
C THR A 156 3.27 -8.78 32.81
N ALA A 157 2.12 -8.96 33.48
CA ALA A 157 1.56 -10.28 33.72
C ALA A 157 1.03 -10.96 32.44
N SER A 158 0.54 -10.20 31.44
CA SER A 158 -0.08 -10.76 30.23
C SER A 158 0.87 -11.01 29.06
N HIS A 159 1.85 -10.12 28.81
CA HIS A 159 2.77 -10.21 27.66
C HIS A 159 4.19 -10.61 28.09
N ASP A 160 5.01 -11.15 27.18
CA ASP A 160 6.43 -11.46 27.40
C ASP A 160 7.32 -10.18 27.45
N ILE A 161 6.93 -9.11 26.73
CA ILE A 161 7.58 -7.78 26.78
C ILE A 161 6.55 -6.66 26.95
N THR A 162 6.84 -5.72 27.85
CA THR A 162 6.13 -4.43 28.00
C THR A 162 7.12 -3.28 27.80
N LEU A 163 6.77 -2.31 26.95
CA LEU A 163 7.55 -1.09 26.72
C LEU A 163 6.90 0.07 27.48
N LEU A 164 7.56 0.57 28.52
CA LEU A 164 7.09 1.69 29.34
C LEU A 164 7.87 2.95 28.99
N VAL A 165 7.18 3.95 28.43
CA VAL A 165 7.78 5.15 27.85
C VAL A 165 7.39 6.38 28.67
N PHE A 166 8.39 7.15 29.08
CA PHE A 166 8.22 8.46 29.73
C PHE A 166 8.76 9.53 28.76
N PRO A 167 7.92 10.09 27.87
CA PRO A 167 8.34 11.09 26.91
C PRO A 167 8.48 12.49 27.53
N ASP A 168 9.18 13.39 26.83
CA ASP A 168 9.11 14.83 27.10
C ASP A 168 8.09 15.54 26.21
N ASN A 169 7.66 16.74 26.62
CA ASN A 169 6.62 17.54 25.96
C ASN A 169 6.93 17.90 24.49
N TYR A 170 8.17 17.77 24.02
CA TYR A 170 8.58 18.10 22.64
C TYR A 170 8.81 16.85 21.78
N THR A 171 9.31 15.75 22.35
CA THR A 171 9.68 14.53 21.57
C THR A 171 8.67 13.39 21.63
N HIS A 172 7.63 13.48 22.46
CA HIS A 172 6.58 12.46 22.66
C HIS A 172 6.12 11.77 21.36
N ILE A 173 5.67 12.51 20.34
CA ILE A 173 5.22 11.96 19.05
C ILE A 173 6.28 11.02 18.43
N THR A 174 7.56 11.38 18.52
CA THR A 174 8.67 10.58 17.97
C THR A 174 8.91 9.31 18.79
N LEU A 175 8.84 9.40 20.12
CA LEU A 175 9.05 8.29 21.05
C LEU A 175 7.91 7.27 21.01
N GLU A 176 6.67 7.73 20.92
CA GLU A 176 5.49 6.87 20.79
C GLU A 176 5.50 6.12 19.46
N ASN A 177 5.74 6.83 18.35
CA ASN A 177 5.89 6.18 17.04
C ASN A 177 7.06 5.19 17.02
N LEU A 178 8.18 5.50 17.68
CA LEU A 178 9.30 4.57 17.85
C LEU A 178 8.89 3.33 18.68
N ALA A 179 8.14 3.52 19.77
CA ALA A 179 7.67 2.42 20.61
C ALA A 179 6.79 1.45 19.84
N TYR A 180 5.77 1.95 19.14
CA TYR A 180 4.91 1.10 18.30
C TYR A 180 5.69 0.45 17.14
N GLN A 181 6.62 1.17 16.50
CA GLN A 181 7.45 0.60 15.42
C GLN A 181 8.32 -0.58 15.88
N VAL A 182 8.95 -0.48 17.05
CA VAL A 182 9.82 -1.54 17.57
C VAL A 182 9.01 -2.69 18.19
N CYS A 183 7.88 -2.38 18.83
CA CYS A 183 7.00 -3.40 19.42
C CYS A 183 6.38 -4.34 18.35
N VAL A 184 6.09 -3.82 17.15
CA VAL A 184 5.58 -4.59 15.99
C VAL A 184 6.51 -5.74 15.53
N ILE A 185 7.78 -5.75 15.96
CA ILE A 185 8.74 -6.82 15.62
C ILE A 185 8.39 -8.14 16.33
N ILE A 186 7.62 -8.12 17.42
CA ILE A 186 7.21 -9.31 18.16
C ILE A 186 5.68 -9.41 18.21
N GLN A 187 5.18 -10.65 18.17
CA GLN A 187 3.75 -10.95 18.22
C GLN A 187 3.10 -10.74 19.60
N ASP A 188 3.90 -10.63 20.65
CA ASP A 188 3.50 -10.52 22.05
C ASP A 188 4.32 -9.42 22.75
N CYS A 189 3.92 -8.17 22.49
CA CYS A 189 4.53 -6.97 23.03
C CYS A 189 3.43 -5.91 23.25
N GLN A 190 3.48 -5.20 24.39
CA GLN A 190 2.57 -4.12 24.74
C GLN A 190 3.32 -2.80 24.97
N VAL A 191 2.72 -1.67 24.59
CA VAL A 191 3.26 -0.31 24.79
C VAL A 191 2.42 0.44 25.80
N LEU A 192 3.06 1.15 26.74
CA LEU A 192 2.43 2.03 27.73
C LEU A 192 3.19 3.36 27.76
N ILE A 193 2.47 4.48 27.67
CA ILE A 193 3.03 5.83 27.52
C ILE A 193 2.56 6.71 28.69
N VAL A 194 3.48 7.07 29.58
CA VAL A 194 3.19 7.85 30.78
C VAL A 194 3.42 9.34 30.48
N HIS A 195 2.38 10.02 30.00
CA HIS A 195 2.47 11.43 29.61
C HIS A 195 2.78 12.36 30.80
N PRO A 196 3.64 13.39 30.64
CA PRO A 196 3.98 14.38 31.68
C PRO A 196 2.80 15.05 32.39
N ASP A 197 1.70 15.27 31.66
CA ASP A 197 0.49 15.93 32.19
C ASP A 197 -0.49 14.96 32.89
N SER A 198 -0.15 13.66 32.97
CA SER A 198 -0.95 12.65 33.68
C SER A 198 -0.83 12.79 35.20
N THR A 199 -1.95 12.63 35.92
CA THR A 199 -1.99 12.65 37.39
C THR A 199 -1.02 11.66 38.03
N ASN A 200 -0.76 10.54 37.35
CA ASN A 200 0.06 9.44 37.85
C ASN A 200 1.55 9.59 37.48
N PHE A 201 1.93 10.61 36.69
CA PHE A 201 3.27 10.74 36.12
C PHE A 201 4.37 10.68 37.19
N ARG A 202 4.23 11.46 38.28
CA ARG A 202 5.21 11.51 39.37
C ARG A 202 5.34 10.19 40.11
N LEU A 203 4.22 9.57 40.47
CA LEU A 203 4.17 8.29 41.18
C LEU A 203 4.85 7.18 40.36
N LEU A 204 4.56 7.11 39.06
CA LEU A 204 5.19 6.14 38.16
C LEU A 204 6.67 6.47 37.89
N GLN A 205 7.03 7.75 37.78
CA GLN A 205 8.43 8.18 37.65
C GLN A 205 9.26 7.73 38.85
N GLU A 206 8.70 7.80 40.06
CA GLU A 206 9.33 7.36 41.30
C GLU A 206 9.37 5.82 41.42
N LYS A 207 8.24 5.11 41.21
CA LYS A 207 8.20 3.62 41.26
C LYS A 207 9.22 2.97 40.32
N PHE A 208 9.40 3.53 39.12
CA PHE A 208 10.34 3.02 38.11
C PHE A 208 11.71 3.74 38.13
N ASN A 209 12.04 4.57 39.14
CA ASN A 209 13.34 5.23 39.32
C ASN A 209 13.82 5.99 38.06
N VAL A 210 12.89 6.70 37.38
CA VAL A 210 13.14 7.39 36.11
C VAL A 210 13.77 8.76 36.34
N ARG A 211 15.10 8.80 36.35
CA ARG A 211 15.91 9.99 36.70
C ARG A 211 16.03 11.05 35.60
N THR A 212 15.78 10.67 34.35
CA THR A 212 15.92 11.54 33.18
C THR A 212 14.74 11.33 32.25
N ILE A 213 14.21 12.42 31.69
CA ILE A 213 13.15 12.41 30.69
C ILE A 213 13.74 13.04 29.41
N PRO A 214 13.57 12.43 28.23
CA PRO A 214 12.83 11.20 27.97
C PRO A 214 13.56 9.93 28.43
N SER A 215 12.75 8.92 28.79
CA SER A 215 13.20 7.57 29.15
C SER A 215 12.34 6.52 28.46
N PHE A 216 12.97 5.43 28.06
CA PHE A 216 12.35 4.29 27.41
C PHE A 216 12.77 3.02 28.15
N ILE A 217 11.82 2.30 28.75
CA ILE A 217 12.08 1.10 29.55
C ILE A 217 11.55 -0.12 28.82
N VAL A 218 12.43 -1.10 28.59
CA VAL A 218 12.06 -2.44 28.12
C VAL A 218 11.92 -3.34 29.35
N ILE A 219 10.69 -3.74 29.67
CA ILE A 219 10.37 -4.67 30.76
C ILE A 219 10.16 -6.05 30.14
N LYS A 220 11.04 -7.00 30.45
CA LYS A 220 11.00 -8.39 30.02
C LYS A 220 10.54 -9.28 31.17
N LYS A 221 9.64 -10.22 30.87
CA LYS A 221 9.23 -11.29 31.77
C LYS A 221 10.33 -12.35 31.90
N LYS A 222 10.75 -12.68 33.13
CA LYS A 222 11.65 -13.84 33.37
C LYS A 222 10.83 -15.10 33.64
N ASP A 223 10.06 -15.06 34.73
CA ASP A 223 9.54 -16.26 35.41
C ASP A 223 8.02 -16.18 35.63
N ARG A 224 7.37 -17.34 35.75
CA ARG A 224 5.94 -17.44 36.09
C ARG A 224 5.57 -16.90 37.49
N TYR A 225 6.56 -16.52 38.29
CA TYR A 225 6.39 -15.98 39.64
C TYR A 225 6.46 -14.44 39.69
N GLY A 226 6.59 -13.75 38.55
CA GLY A 226 6.51 -12.29 38.47
C GLY A 226 7.82 -11.54 38.72
N ASP A 227 8.98 -12.20 38.55
CA ASP A 227 10.27 -11.48 38.43
C ASP A 227 10.44 -10.96 36.98
N TYR A 228 10.94 -9.73 36.88
CA TYR A 228 11.09 -8.98 35.64
C TYR A 228 12.54 -8.51 35.45
N GLU A 229 12.97 -8.39 34.20
CA GLU A 229 14.23 -7.75 33.81
C GLU A 229 13.89 -6.39 33.20
N MET A 230 14.46 -5.31 33.73
CA MET A 230 14.20 -3.94 33.24
C MET A 230 15.47 -3.34 32.64
N LYS A 231 15.42 -2.99 31.36
CA LYS A 231 16.51 -2.27 30.67
C LYS A 231 16.07 -0.86 30.33
N TYR A 232 16.90 0.11 30.68
CA TYR A 232 16.62 1.54 30.58
C TYR A 232 17.42 2.14 29.43
N PHE A 233 16.78 2.94 28.58
CA PHE A 233 17.40 3.70 27.51
C PHE A 233 17.04 5.18 27.67
N THR A 234 18.04 6.06 27.75
CA THR A 234 17.84 7.50 28.00
C THR A 234 18.68 8.34 27.06
N GLY A 235 18.21 9.54 26.71
CA GLY A 235 18.92 10.47 25.82
C GLY A 235 19.39 9.81 24.50
N GLN A 236 20.69 9.86 24.23
CA GLN A 236 21.29 9.30 23.01
C GLN A 236 21.24 7.76 22.92
N GLU A 237 20.83 7.04 23.97
CA GLU A 237 20.65 5.59 23.93
C GLU A 237 19.32 5.17 23.29
N ILE A 238 18.34 6.08 23.20
CA ILE A 238 17.04 5.84 22.57
C ILE A 238 17.20 5.86 21.05
N GLN A 239 17.78 4.79 20.51
CA GLN A 239 18.01 4.57 19.08
C GLN A 239 17.27 3.32 18.63
N ARG A 240 16.64 3.39 17.45
CA ARG A 240 15.90 2.26 16.87
C ARG A 240 16.72 0.98 16.84
N LYS A 241 17.93 0.98 16.24
CA LYS A 241 18.82 -0.20 16.22
C LYS A 241 19.11 -0.79 17.61
N ARG A 242 19.25 0.04 18.66
CA ARG A 242 19.50 -0.43 20.04
C ARG A 242 18.29 -1.13 20.62
N LEU A 243 17.13 -0.49 20.52
CA LEU A 243 15.85 -1.03 20.99
C LEU A 243 15.51 -2.33 20.26
N GLU A 244 15.56 -2.35 18.92
CA GLU A 244 15.31 -3.55 18.09
C GLU A 244 16.23 -4.72 18.46
N THR A 245 17.53 -4.46 18.62
CA THR A 245 18.51 -5.50 18.98
C THR A 245 18.23 -6.08 20.37
N CYS A 246 17.99 -5.22 21.36
CA CYS A 246 17.66 -5.63 22.73
C CYS A 246 16.36 -6.43 22.82
N ILE A 247 15.36 -6.03 22.02
CA ILE A 247 14.02 -6.62 22.02
C ILE A 247 14.02 -7.97 21.28
N LEU A 248 14.76 -8.08 20.16
CA LEU A 248 14.98 -9.36 19.49
C LEU A 248 15.72 -10.38 20.39
N SER A 249 16.87 -10.00 20.96
CA SER A 249 17.64 -10.93 21.80
C SER A 249 16.87 -11.35 23.05
N SER A 250 16.06 -10.45 23.62
CA SER A 250 15.18 -10.74 24.76
C SER A 250 14.21 -11.90 24.53
N VAL A 251 13.71 -12.10 23.30
CA VAL A 251 12.79 -13.19 22.92
C VAL A 251 13.50 -14.53 22.72
N ILE A 252 14.81 -14.54 22.50
CA ILE A 252 15.57 -15.77 22.26
C ILE A 252 15.73 -16.52 23.60
N LYS A 253 15.17 -17.73 23.66
CA LYS A 253 15.02 -18.54 24.89
C LYS A 253 16.32 -19.27 25.26
N THR A 254 17.41 -18.53 25.34
CA THR A 254 18.76 -19.02 25.68
C THR A 254 19.42 -18.19 26.78
N PRO A 255 20.32 -18.79 27.58
CA PRO A 255 21.19 -18.05 28.47
C PRO A 255 21.91 -16.90 27.74
N HIS A 256 21.74 -15.69 28.26
CA HIS A 256 22.61 -14.56 27.95
C HIS A 256 23.80 -14.64 28.91
N PHE A 257 25.02 -14.58 28.37
CA PHE A 257 26.24 -14.78 29.15
C PHE A 257 27.01 -13.48 29.39
N ASP A 258 27.59 -13.38 30.59
CA ASP A 258 28.36 -12.24 31.09
C ASP A 258 29.70 -12.72 31.69
N LYS A 259 30.56 -11.80 32.18
CA LYS A 259 31.86 -12.17 32.78
C LYS A 259 31.78 -13.09 34.00
N VAL A 260 30.63 -13.15 34.67
CA VAL A 260 30.39 -13.91 35.91
C VAL A 260 30.00 -15.35 35.55
N ASN A 261 28.99 -15.49 34.68
CA ASN A 261 28.36 -16.77 34.41
C ASN A 261 28.99 -17.55 33.23
N PHE A 262 29.72 -16.88 32.32
CA PHE A 262 30.31 -17.51 31.13
C PHE A 262 31.34 -18.59 31.49
N LYS A 263 32.23 -18.31 32.45
CA LYS A 263 33.25 -19.27 32.90
C LYS A 263 32.61 -20.51 33.52
N GLU A 264 31.58 -20.33 34.34
CA GLU A 264 30.87 -21.42 35.00
C GLU A 264 30.11 -22.28 33.98
N LYS A 265 29.31 -21.66 33.12
CA LYS A 265 28.36 -22.37 32.24
C LYS A 265 29.00 -22.93 30.97
N VAL A 266 30.02 -22.27 30.40
CA VAL A 266 30.62 -22.63 29.11
C VAL A 266 32.00 -23.29 29.27
N ILE A 267 32.86 -22.77 30.15
CA ILE A 267 34.28 -23.19 30.22
C ILE A 267 34.54 -24.28 31.28
N THR A 268 33.68 -24.43 32.29
CA THR A 268 33.94 -25.35 33.42
C THR A 268 33.39 -26.76 33.13
N ILE A 269 34.29 -27.76 33.16
CA ILE A 269 33.92 -29.18 33.03
C ILE A 269 33.69 -29.77 34.42
N TYR A 270 32.51 -30.38 34.62
CA TYR A 270 32.09 -30.95 35.91
C TYR A 270 32.19 -32.48 35.86
N LYS A 271 33.13 -33.07 36.61
CA LYS A 271 33.43 -34.53 36.60
C LYS A 271 32.24 -35.48 36.79
N ALA A 272 31.11 -34.99 37.31
CA ALA A 272 29.89 -35.77 37.52
C ALA A 272 28.95 -35.83 36.29
N ARG A 273 29.24 -35.12 35.19
CA ARG A 273 28.40 -35.07 33.98
C ARG A 273 29.26 -34.94 32.72
N LYS A 274 28.89 -35.66 31.65
CA LYS A 274 29.50 -35.47 30.31
C LYS A 274 29.28 -34.01 29.87
N TYR A 275 30.31 -33.36 29.34
CA TYR A 275 30.17 -32.02 28.75
C TYR A 275 29.22 -32.07 27.54
N VAL A 276 28.45 -31.01 27.35
CA VAL A 276 27.54 -30.85 26.20
C VAL A 276 27.99 -29.59 25.47
N PRO A 277 28.44 -29.69 24.21
CA PRO A 277 28.96 -28.55 23.46
C PRO A 277 28.02 -27.36 23.39
N TYR A 278 28.60 -26.16 23.32
CA TYR A 278 27.86 -24.90 23.18
C TYR A 278 28.17 -24.23 21.84
N ILE A 279 27.14 -23.75 21.16
CA ILE A 279 27.25 -22.72 20.14
C ILE A 279 26.88 -21.38 20.78
N VAL A 280 27.81 -20.44 20.79
CA VAL A 280 27.61 -19.10 21.36
C VAL A 280 27.69 -18.05 20.26
N GLY A 281 26.62 -17.27 20.12
CA GLY A 281 26.57 -16.10 19.23
C GLY A 281 27.01 -14.83 19.93
N PHE A 282 27.93 -14.09 19.33
CA PHE A 282 28.45 -12.82 19.83
C PHE A 282 27.99 -11.69 18.90
N TYR A 283 27.26 -10.71 19.44
CA TYR A 283 26.58 -9.68 18.65
C TYR A 283 26.68 -8.28 19.27
N ALA A 284 26.33 -7.25 18.51
CA ALA A 284 26.23 -5.87 19.01
C ALA A 284 25.34 -5.01 18.10
N TYR A 285 24.52 -4.12 18.66
CA TYR A 285 23.58 -3.29 17.87
C TYR A 285 24.23 -2.43 16.77
N TRP A 286 25.53 -2.12 16.90
CA TRP A 286 26.28 -1.29 15.97
C TRP A 286 26.84 -2.07 14.78
N ALA A 287 26.87 -3.41 14.85
CA ALA A 287 27.39 -4.27 13.80
C ALA A 287 26.30 -4.56 12.75
N ASP A 288 26.70 -4.56 11.47
CA ASP A 288 25.81 -4.88 10.37
C ASP A 288 25.32 -6.34 10.43
N ASP A 289 24.21 -6.63 9.75
CA ASP A 289 23.47 -7.89 9.77
C ASP A 289 22.97 -8.40 11.14
N THR A 290 23.27 -7.74 12.27
CA THR A 290 22.90 -8.18 13.64
C THR A 290 21.42 -8.53 13.83
N HIS A 291 20.51 -7.79 13.19
CA HIS A 291 19.07 -8.09 13.20
C HIS A 291 18.78 -9.47 12.58
N GLN A 292 19.21 -9.67 11.34
CA GLN A 292 19.08 -10.93 10.60
C GLN A 292 19.83 -12.08 11.29
N PHE A 293 20.98 -11.80 11.91
CA PHE A 293 21.73 -12.77 12.70
C PHE A 293 20.90 -13.29 13.89
N LEU A 294 20.29 -12.39 14.67
CA LEU A 294 19.47 -12.78 15.82
C LEU A 294 18.18 -13.52 15.39
N GLU A 295 17.54 -13.09 14.30
CA GLU A 295 16.38 -13.81 13.74
C GLU A 295 16.75 -15.24 13.31
N PHE A 296 17.82 -15.42 12.52
CA PHE A 296 18.28 -16.75 12.12
C PHE A 296 18.72 -17.59 13.32
N PHE A 297 19.45 -17.01 14.28
CA PHE A 297 19.91 -17.71 15.48
C PHE A 297 18.73 -18.24 16.29
N LYS A 298 17.64 -17.45 16.41
CA LYS A 298 16.39 -17.87 17.04
C LYS A 298 15.77 -19.08 16.33
N THR A 299 15.53 -19.02 15.02
CA THR A 299 14.94 -20.14 14.26
C THR A 299 15.79 -21.40 14.36
N MET A 300 17.12 -21.24 14.26
CA MET A 300 18.07 -22.35 14.39
C MET A 300 18.03 -23.02 15.77
N ILE A 301 17.86 -22.26 16.85
CA ILE A 301 17.61 -22.81 18.20
C ILE A 301 16.27 -23.57 18.23
N ASP A 302 15.19 -22.96 17.73
CA ASP A 302 13.86 -23.56 17.73
C ASP A 302 13.83 -24.89 16.94
N ASP A 303 14.58 -24.99 15.83
CA ASP A 303 14.74 -26.21 15.02
C ASP A 303 15.56 -27.30 15.75
N PHE A 304 16.78 -27.00 16.21
CA PHE A 304 17.62 -27.98 16.91
C PHE A 304 17.00 -28.46 18.24
N GLN A 305 16.15 -27.64 18.89
CA GLN A 305 15.39 -28.06 20.08
C GLN A 305 14.27 -29.05 19.74
N GLN A 306 13.57 -28.87 18.60
CA GLN A 306 12.56 -29.85 18.13
C GLN A 306 13.19 -31.22 17.84
N ASP A 307 14.46 -31.24 17.42
CA ASP A 307 15.19 -32.46 17.06
C ASP A 307 15.85 -33.19 18.23
N ALA A 308 15.70 -32.70 19.46
CA ALA A 308 16.32 -33.27 20.67
C ALA A 308 17.84 -33.52 20.50
N VAL A 309 18.53 -32.57 19.86
CA VAL A 309 19.98 -32.60 19.61
C VAL A 309 20.76 -32.31 20.91
N ALA A 310 21.89 -32.99 21.11
CA ALA A 310 22.74 -32.84 22.29
C ALA A 310 23.68 -31.62 22.20
N LEU A 311 23.11 -30.45 21.93
CA LEU A 311 23.82 -29.19 21.72
C LEU A 311 23.16 -28.09 22.56
N ARG A 312 23.97 -27.14 23.05
CA ARG A 312 23.48 -26.00 23.82
C ARG A 312 23.74 -24.70 23.08
N PHE A 313 22.92 -23.70 23.38
CA PHE A 313 22.98 -22.39 22.74
C PHE A 313 23.06 -21.28 23.79
N GLY A 314 23.69 -20.17 23.42
CA GLY A 314 23.77 -18.98 24.26
C GLY A 314 24.17 -17.74 23.47
N LEU A 315 24.01 -16.58 24.09
CA LEU A 315 24.24 -15.28 23.46
C LEU A 315 25.11 -14.38 24.33
N VAL A 316 25.97 -13.57 23.72
CA VAL A 316 26.79 -12.55 24.38
C VAL A 316 26.58 -11.21 23.68
N ASP A 317 26.09 -10.22 24.43
CA ASP A 317 26.00 -8.84 23.97
C ASP A 317 27.32 -8.12 24.22
N LEU A 318 28.01 -7.73 23.14
CA LEU A 318 29.29 -7.01 23.19
C LEU A 318 29.12 -5.51 23.50
N VAL A 319 27.93 -5.07 23.90
CA VAL A 319 27.68 -3.74 24.46
C VAL A 319 27.52 -3.81 25.98
N GLU A 320 26.91 -4.88 26.50
CA GLU A 320 26.73 -5.11 27.95
C GLU A 320 28.06 -5.53 28.63
N ASP A 321 28.78 -6.54 28.09
CA ASP A 321 30.02 -7.02 28.72
C ASP A 321 31.10 -7.46 27.72
N ARG A 322 31.88 -6.48 27.24
CA ARG A 322 33.08 -6.71 26.41
C ARG A 322 34.18 -7.51 27.12
N THR A 323 34.16 -7.63 28.45
CA THR A 323 35.24 -8.32 29.18
C THR A 323 35.18 -9.83 29.02
N VAL A 324 34.05 -10.39 28.57
CA VAL A 324 33.93 -11.79 28.12
C VAL A 324 34.93 -12.09 27.01
N VAL A 325 34.98 -11.24 25.96
CA VAL A 325 35.93 -11.40 24.84
C VAL A 325 37.37 -11.26 25.33
N GLN A 326 37.65 -10.25 26.16
CA GLN A 326 39.01 -9.99 26.68
C GLN A 326 39.56 -11.10 27.58
N ARG A 327 38.71 -11.94 28.20
CA ARG A 327 39.10 -12.93 29.21
C ARG A 327 38.99 -14.38 28.77
N TYR A 328 38.05 -14.70 27.87
CA TYR A 328 37.70 -16.09 27.54
C TYR A 328 37.78 -16.43 26.05
N ILE A 329 37.91 -15.42 25.17
CA ILE A 329 37.87 -15.60 23.71
C ILE A 329 39.23 -15.27 23.09
N ASN A 330 39.64 -16.00 22.05
CA ASN A 330 40.80 -15.64 21.25
C ASN A 330 40.50 -14.35 20.47
N SER A 331 41.36 -13.33 20.60
CA SER A 331 41.15 -12.01 19.98
C SER A 331 40.94 -12.05 18.47
N ARG A 332 41.56 -13.02 17.78
CA ARG A 332 41.37 -13.24 16.32
C ARG A 332 39.95 -13.63 15.93
N HIS A 333 39.16 -14.19 16.85
CA HIS A 333 37.77 -14.57 16.57
C HIS A 333 36.81 -13.36 16.58
N ALA A 334 37.24 -12.20 17.10
CA ALA A 334 36.42 -11.00 17.26
C ALA A 334 36.68 -9.92 16.19
N GLU A 335 37.38 -10.24 15.09
CA GLU A 335 37.73 -9.31 14.01
C GLU A 335 36.51 -8.79 13.23
N LYS A 336 35.41 -9.58 13.17
CA LYS A 336 34.13 -9.18 12.59
C LYS A 336 33.00 -9.57 13.55
N VAL A 337 32.02 -8.69 13.72
CA VAL A 337 30.78 -8.92 14.48
C VAL A 337 29.59 -8.87 13.51
N PRO A 338 28.52 -9.66 13.70
CA PRO A 338 28.39 -10.77 14.65
C PRO A 338 29.20 -12.01 14.23
N PHE A 339 29.58 -12.84 15.21
CA PHE A 339 30.36 -14.07 15.02
C PHE A 339 29.88 -15.21 15.93
N ILE A 340 30.31 -16.45 15.64
CA ILE A 340 29.83 -17.66 16.29
C ILE A 340 30.99 -18.57 16.66
N ILE A 341 31.01 -19.05 17.91
CA ILE A 341 32.03 -19.99 18.38
C ILE A 341 31.36 -21.27 18.90
N LEU A 342 31.87 -22.41 18.42
CA LEU A 342 31.64 -23.73 18.98
C LEU A 342 32.64 -24.00 20.12
N PHE A 343 32.12 -24.31 21.30
CA PHE A 343 32.87 -24.76 22.47
C PHE A 343 32.63 -26.27 22.67
N GLN A 344 33.71 -27.05 22.62
CA GLN A 344 33.67 -28.52 22.73
C GLN A 344 34.79 -29.05 23.62
N GLU A 345 34.54 -30.15 24.34
CA GLU A 345 35.55 -30.82 25.16
C GLU A 345 36.46 -31.71 24.30
N ASP A 346 37.77 -31.47 24.34
CA ASP A 346 38.80 -32.42 23.89
C ASP A 346 39.74 -32.70 25.07
N LYS A 347 39.93 -33.98 25.41
CA LYS A 347 40.86 -34.46 26.46
C LYS A 347 40.76 -33.72 27.82
N GLY A 348 39.56 -33.27 28.19
CA GLY A 348 39.33 -32.55 29.45
C GLY A 348 39.61 -31.04 29.41
N VAL A 349 39.73 -30.45 28.22
CA VAL A 349 39.84 -29.00 27.99
C VAL A 349 38.72 -28.55 27.04
N VAL A 350 38.10 -27.40 27.32
CA VAL A 350 37.11 -26.80 26.40
C VAL A 350 37.85 -26.00 25.31
N ASN A 351 37.90 -26.55 24.11
CA ASN A 351 38.42 -25.88 22.93
C ASN A 351 37.37 -24.94 22.32
N GLN A 352 37.83 -23.79 21.83
CA GLN A 352 37.01 -22.78 21.14
C GLN A 352 37.30 -22.78 19.64
N THR A 353 36.26 -22.91 18.81
CA THR A 353 36.38 -23.01 17.34
C THR A 353 35.47 -21.99 16.69
N LEU A 354 36.03 -21.04 15.92
CA LEU A 354 35.25 -20.09 15.13
C LEU A 354 34.55 -20.82 13.98
N LEU A 355 33.23 -20.67 13.86
CA LEU A 355 32.47 -21.24 12.74
C LEU A 355 32.51 -20.28 11.54
N PRO A 356 32.77 -20.75 10.30
CA PRO A 356 32.90 -19.91 9.10
C PRO A 356 31.56 -19.37 8.54
N THR A 357 30.61 -19.01 9.40
CA THR A 357 29.33 -18.40 9.01
C THR A 357 28.93 -17.25 9.92
N ASN A 358 28.48 -16.13 9.32
CA ASN A 358 27.80 -15.03 10.01
C ASN A 358 26.28 -15.05 9.80
N ARG A 359 25.73 -16.14 9.27
CA ARG A 359 24.29 -16.35 9.03
C ARG A 359 23.85 -17.69 9.64
N PRO A 360 23.44 -17.71 10.92
CA PRO A 360 23.16 -18.95 11.67
C PRO A 360 21.84 -19.62 11.27
N THR A 361 21.75 -20.15 10.04
CA THR A 361 20.66 -21.08 9.66
C THR A 361 21.01 -22.50 10.11
N SER A 362 20.00 -23.34 10.37
CA SER A 362 20.14 -24.71 10.87
C SER A 362 21.05 -25.55 9.96
N TYR A 363 20.84 -25.49 8.64
CA TYR A 363 21.76 -26.08 7.65
C TYR A 363 23.19 -25.53 7.75
N SER A 364 23.37 -24.20 7.75
CA SER A 364 24.72 -23.61 7.76
C SER A 364 25.50 -23.86 9.04
N ILE A 365 24.82 -24.06 10.17
CA ILE A 365 25.44 -24.43 11.45
C ILE A 365 25.84 -25.89 11.42
N TYR A 366 24.98 -26.79 10.90
CA TYR A 366 25.34 -28.19 10.67
C TYR A 366 26.57 -28.33 9.76
N ASP A 367 26.56 -27.64 8.62
CA ASP A 367 27.66 -27.67 7.63
C ASP A 367 28.95 -27.04 8.19
N ALA A 368 28.86 -25.88 8.86
CA ALA A 368 30.00 -25.24 9.51
C ALA A 368 30.60 -26.09 10.64
N CYS A 369 29.78 -26.77 11.46
CA CYS A 369 30.24 -27.72 12.46
C CYS A 369 31.00 -28.89 11.82
N ARG A 370 30.44 -29.48 10.75
CA ARG A 370 31.05 -30.58 10.01
C ARG A 370 32.37 -30.17 9.34
N TYR A 371 32.42 -28.96 8.76
CA TYR A 371 33.63 -28.38 8.17
C TYR A 371 34.77 -28.22 9.19
N VAL A 372 34.47 -27.87 10.45
CA VAL A 372 35.48 -27.82 11.53
C VAL A 372 35.70 -29.17 12.23
N GLY A 373 35.18 -30.27 11.67
CA GLY A 373 35.40 -31.64 12.17
C GLY A 373 34.56 -32.03 13.38
N TYR A 374 33.44 -31.33 13.65
CA TYR A 374 32.50 -31.68 14.71
C TYR A 374 31.18 -32.22 14.13
N ASP A 375 30.97 -33.53 14.25
CA ASP A 375 29.67 -34.14 13.99
C ASP A 375 28.71 -33.84 15.15
N ILE A 376 27.60 -33.17 14.83
CA ILE A 376 26.48 -32.97 15.76
C ILE A 376 25.85 -34.33 16.08
N ILE A 377 25.36 -34.54 17.31
CA ILE A 377 24.74 -35.80 17.75
C ILE A 377 23.38 -35.57 18.41
N TYR A 378 22.47 -36.54 18.28
CA TYR A 378 21.21 -36.62 19.03
C TYR A 378 21.45 -36.86 20.52
N THR A 379 20.45 -36.58 21.36
CA THR A 379 20.46 -36.95 22.79
C THR A 379 20.48 -38.46 23.05
N SER A 380 20.16 -39.30 22.05
CA SER A 380 20.38 -40.75 22.09
C SER A 380 21.87 -41.15 21.99
N GLY A 381 22.72 -40.28 21.42
CA GLY A 381 24.12 -40.56 21.11
C GLY A 381 24.39 -40.86 19.63
N ASP A 382 23.35 -41.02 18.81
CA ASP A 382 23.48 -41.22 17.36
C ASP A 382 23.93 -39.93 16.64
N VAL A 383 24.60 -40.05 15.50
CA VAL A 383 25.00 -38.89 14.69
C VAL A 383 23.77 -38.18 14.13
N PHE A 384 23.70 -36.87 14.30
CA PHE A 384 22.65 -36.03 13.74
C PHE A 384 22.86 -35.91 12.22
N VAL A 385 21.89 -36.39 11.45
CA VAL A 385 21.85 -36.18 10.00
C VAL A 385 20.81 -35.11 9.73
N TYR A 386 21.29 -33.90 9.48
CA TYR A 386 20.43 -32.82 9.02
C TYR A 386 19.97 -33.10 7.59
N GLU A 387 18.66 -33.26 7.37
CA GLU A 387 18.07 -33.48 6.05
C GLU A 387 17.56 -32.17 5.43
N PRO A 388 18.32 -31.49 4.55
CA PRO A 388 17.92 -30.19 3.99
C PRO A 388 16.60 -30.24 3.20
N TYR A 389 16.25 -31.40 2.64
CA TYR A 389 15.05 -31.60 1.82
C TYR A 389 13.87 -32.29 2.54
N GLY A 390 14.08 -32.74 3.78
CA GLY A 390 13.02 -33.32 4.61
C GLY A 390 12.15 -32.26 5.31
N ARG A 391 12.58 -30.98 5.27
CA ARG A 391 12.02 -29.87 6.04
C ARG A 391 11.80 -28.63 5.18
N SER A 392 10.77 -27.87 5.51
CA SER A 392 10.42 -26.61 4.83
C SER A 392 11.16 -25.41 5.45
N GLU A 393 12.49 -25.42 5.44
CA GLU A 393 13.26 -24.22 5.84
C GLU A 393 13.18 -23.14 4.77
N SER A 394 12.61 -21.98 5.12
CA SER A 394 12.36 -20.87 4.20
C SER A 394 13.61 -20.06 3.79
N HIS A 395 14.79 -20.48 4.23
CA HIS A 395 16.03 -19.69 4.17
C HIS A 395 17.24 -20.42 3.59
N GLN A 396 17.10 -21.66 3.09
CA GLN A 396 18.20 -22.34 2.39
C GLN A 396 18.48 -21.67 1.04
N VAL A 397 19.63 -21.00 0.93
CA VAL A 397 20.18 -20.49 -0.34
C VAL A 397 21.19 -21.50 -0.85
N CYS A 398 20.98 -22.02 -2.06
CA CYS A 398 21.91 -22.98 -2.67
C CYS A 398 23.27 -22.32 -2.95
N PRO A 399 24.40 -22.97 -2.63
CA PRO A 399 25.70 -22.60 -3.16
C PRO A 399 25.70 -22.64 -4.70
N GLN A 400 26.44 -21.72 -5.32
CA GLN A 400 26.78 -21.79 -6.75
C GLN A 400 28.29 -22.06 -6.87
N ILE A 401 28.70 -22.75 -7.96
CA ILE A 401 30.11 -23.09 -8.29
C ILE A 401 30.61 -24.29 -7.43
N GLU A 402 31.41 -25.26 -7.89
CA GLU A 402 31.98 -25.61 -9.22
C GLU A 402 31.19 -26.81 -9.85
N ASP A 403 31.56 -27.58 -10.89
CA ASP A 403 32.63 -27.51 -11.91
C ASP A 403 32.04 -27.84 -13.34
N PRO A 404 32.48 -28.79 -14.24
CA PRO A 404 32.42 -28.49 -15.68
C PRO A 404 31.52 -29.39 -16.56
N THR A 405 31.34 -30.67 -16.23
CA THR A 405 30.68 -31.67 -17.09
C THR A 405 29.21 -31.83 -16.71
N GLY A 406 28.31 -31.45 -17.62
CA GLY A 406 26.88 -31.27 -17.33
C GLY A 406 26.17 -32.52 -16.77
N GLY A 407 25.67 -32.40 -15.53
CA GLY A 407 24.72 -33.30 -14.88
C GLY A 407 23.69 -32.50 -14.09
N TYR A 408 22.46 -33.01 -13.96
CA TYR A 408 21.32 -32.30 -13.35
C TYR A 408 20.88 -32.91 -12.00
N ARG A 409 20.11 -32.09 -11.23
CA ARG A 409 19.33 -32.43 -10.00
C ARG A 409 20.19 -32.34 -8.72
N CYS A 410 19.66 -32.01 -7.54
CA CYS A 410 18.42 -32.51 -6.90
C CYS A 410 17.33 -31.48 -6.52
N SER A 411 16.07 -31.90 -6.65
CA SER A 411 14.92 -31.52 -5.82
C SER A 411 13.76 -32.51 -6.11
N THR A 412 12.85 -32.71 -5.16
CA THR A 412 12.10 -33.97 -4.94
C THR A 412 10.80 -34.18 -5.74
N VAL A 413 10.43 -33.25 -6.64
CA VAL A 413 9.09 -33.23 -7.31
C VAL A 413 8.80 -34.43 -8.24
N TYR A 414 9.80 -35.24 -8.59
CA TYR A 414 9.65 -36.33 -9.58
C TYR A 414 9.40 -37.74 -9.02
N HIS A 415 9.28 -37.93 -7.71
CA HIS A 415 9.31 -39.28 -7.11
C HIS A 415 7.95 -39.94 -6.80
N ASN A 416 6.85 -39.58 -7.48
CA ASN A 416 5.54 -40.22 -7.24
C ASN A 416 4.59 -40.27 -8.47
N MET A 417 5.08 -40.71 -9.64
CA MET A 417 4.23 -40.98 -10.83
C MET A 417 4.70 -42.22 -11.65
N THR A 418 4.88 -43.35 -10.97
CA THR A 418 5.01 -44.73 -11.49
C THR A 418 4.73 -45.66 -10.29
N ASP A 419 3.83 -46.64 -10.28
CA ASP A 419 3.01 -47.25 -11.34
C ASP A 419 1.60 -47.63 -10.82
N TYR A 420 0.79 -48.29 -11.66
CA TYR A 420 -0.51 -48.86 -11.29
C TYR A 420 -0.36 -50.02 -10.28
N THR A 421 -1.07 -50.00 -9.14
CA THR A 421 -2.09 -51.02 -8.77
C THR A 421 -2.72 -50.86 -7.35
N VAL A 422 -4.06 -50.96 -7.31
CA VAL A 422 -4.89 -51.76 -6.37
C VAL A 422 -4.61 -51.74 -4.85
N ILE A 423 -5.47 -51.00 -4.14
CA ILE A 423 -6.19 -51.38 -2.88
C ILE A 423 -5.36 -51.94 -1.68
N ASN A 424 -5.26 -51.14 -0.60
CA ASN A 424 -6.15 -51.35 0.56
C ASN A 424 -6.25 -50.15 1.53
N LYS A 425 -7.42 -49.96 2.16
CA LYS A 425 -7.61 -49.00 3.27
C LYS A 425 -7.57 -49.73 4.61
N HIS A 426 -6.61 -49.42 5.47
CA HIS A 426 -6.75 -49.65 6.90
C HIS A 426 -7.06 -48.34 7.63
N ASN A 427 -8.28 -48.23 8.13
CA ASN A 427 -8.68 -47.15 9.02
C ASN A 427 -7.93 -47.27 10.36
N ARG A 428 -7.33 -46.17 10.82
CA ARG A 428 -7.14 -45.91 12.25
C ARG A 428 -7.75 -44.56 12.58
N ASN A 429 -8.83 -44.59 13.35
CA ASN A 429 -9.49 -43.38 13.85
C ASN A 429 -8.59 -42.75 14.91
N ILE A 430 -8.20 -41.49 14.71
CA ILE A 430 -7.60 -40.65 15.77
C ILE A 430 -8.53 -39.47 16.01
N THR A 431 -9.08 -39.40 17.21
CA THR A 431 -10.07 -38.41 17.63
C THR A 431 -9.43 -37.04 17.86
N THR A 432 -9.66 -36.10 16.94
CA THR A 432 -9.19 -34.71 17.10
C THR A 432 -10.05 -33.95 18.12
N ASN A 433 -9.51 -33.70 19.32
CA ASN A 433 -10.08 -32.72 20.23
C ASN A 433 -9.84 -31.30 19.68
N LYS A 434 -10.91 -30.49 19.63
CA LYS A 434 -10.91 -29.17 18.95
C LYS A 434 -10.63 -28.03 19.91
N THR A 435 -9.48 -27.37 19.78
CA THR A 435 -9.30 -25.99 20.24
C THR A 435 -9.81 -25.00 19.18
N LYS A 436 -10.23 -23.80 19.61
CA LYS A 436 -11.08 -22.92 18.80
C LYS A 436 -10.29 -21.86 18.02
N ASN A 437 -10.07 -22.08 16.73
CA ASN A 437 -9.71 -20.98 15.81
C ASN A 437 -10.83 -19.92 15.83
N LYS A 438 -10.46 -18.64 16.04
CA LYS A 438 -11.36 -17.49 15.83
C LYS A 438 -11.68 -17.39 14.33
N LYS A 439 -12.80 -18.01 13.91
CA LYS A 439 -13.28 -17.93 12.52
C LYS A 439 -13.56 -16.47 12.15
N HIS A 440 -13.08 -16.03 10.99
CA HIS A 440 -13.64 -14.83 10.36
C HIS A 440 -15.15 -15.00 10.18
N PRO A 441 -15.96 -13.93 10.34
CA PRO A 441 -17.37 -13.98 10.00
C PRO A 441 -17.53 -14.41 8.53
N THR A 442 -18.58 -15.16 8.22
CA THR A 442 -18.87 -15.58 6.84
C THR A 442 -20.30 -15.23 6.45
N ILE A 443 -20.48 -14.82 5.19
CA ILE A 443 -21.78 -14.66 4.55
C ILE A 443 -21.93 -15.82 3.57
N HIS A 444 -22.91 -16.69 3.81
CA HIS A 444 -23.20 -17.89 3.01
C HIS A 444 -21.95 -18.74 2.66
N GLY A 445 -21.03 -18.89 3.62
CA GLY A 445 -19.78 -19.65 3.49
C GLY A 445 -18.57 -18.89 2.93
N MET A 446 -18.73 -17.65 2.48
CA MET A 446 -17.66 -16.79 1.95
C MET A 446 -17.10 -15.87 3.04
N LYS A 447 -15.80 -15.55 3.01
CA LYS A 447 -15.10 -14.69 3.99
C LYS A 447 -15.72 -13.27 4.01
N LYS A 448 -16.32 -12.82 5.12
CA LYS A 448 -16.87 -11.45 5.24
C LYS A 448 -15.77 -10.43 5.59
N LEU A 449 -15.70 -9.33 4.83
CA LEU A 449 -15.02 -8.09 5.24
C LEU A 449 -15.97 -7.13 5.97
N THR A 450 -15.43 -6.42 6.95
CA THR A 450 -16.10 -5.40 7.76
C THR A 450 -15.22 -4.17 7.94
N GLN A 451 -15.78 -3.02 8.35
CA GLN A 451 -15.01 -1.76 8.47
C GLN A 451 -13.75 -1.95 9.34
N PHE A 452 -13.88 -2.70 10.44
CA PHE A 452 -12.81 -2.99 11.39
C PHE A 452 -11.73 -3.93 10.83
N ASN A 453 -12.08 -4.84 9.92
CA ASN A 453 -11.14 -5.79 9.33
C ASN A 453 -10.76 -5.47 7.87
N TRP A 454 -11.25 -4.39 7.27
CA TRP A 454 -10.92 -3.98 5.90
C TRP A 454 -9.43 -3.65 5.76
N ASN A 455 -8.97 -2.66 6.55
CA ASN A 455 -7.55 -2.32 6.66
C ASN A 455 -6.73 -3.55 7.06
N ASP A 456 -7.23 -4.28 8.05
CA ASP A 456 -6.52 -5.41 8.63
C ASP A 456 -6.32 -6.52 7.58
N VAL A 457 -7.34 -6.97 6.86
CA VAL A 457 -7.22 -8.07 5.91
C VAL A 457 -6.50 -7.67 4.61
N LEU A 458 -6.74 -6.47 4.07
CA LEU A 458 -6.13 -6.03 2.80
C LEU A 458 -4.73 -5.39 2.98
N LYS A 459 -4.29 -5.15 4.23
CA LYS A 459 -2.92 -4.74 4.56
C LYS A 459 -2.11 -5.85 5.25
N LYS A 460 -2.74 -6.76 6.03
CA LYS A 460 -2.07 -7.97 6.59
C LYS A 460 -1.81 -9.07 5.57
N SER A 461 -2.50 -9.12 4.43
CA SER A 461 -2.24 -10.13 3.38
C SER A 461 -0.94 -9.93 2.58
N LEU A 462 -0.06 -9.02 3.03
CA LEU A 462 1.37 -9.00 2.69
C LEU A 462 2.28 -9.63 3.77
N TRP A 463 1.77 -9.90 4.99
CA TRP A 463 2.52 -10.49 6.11
C TRP A 463 1.83 -11.70 6.77
N ALA A 464 0.72 -12.18 6.20
CA ALA A 464 0.02 -13.36 6.65
C ALA A 464 0.62 -14.65 6.04
N SER A 465 1.51 -15.30 6.80
CA SER A 465 2.02 -16.67 6.64
C SER A 465 2.78 -17.03 5.34
N ASN A 466 4.06 -17.38 5.51
CA ASN A 466 4.84 -18.30 4.67
C ASN A 466 4.90 -18.01 3.15
N LEU A 467 5.28 -16.78 2.75
CA LEU A 467 5.54 -16.44 1.34
C LEU A 467 7.03 -16.15 1.06
N GLN A 468 7.90 -17.14 1.33
CA GLN A 468 9.32 -17.13 0.91
C GLN A 468 9.75 -18.37 0.12
N LEU A 469 8.86 -19.35 -0.09
CA LEU A 469 8.98 -20.30 -1.19
C LEU A 469 7.96 -19.98 -2.29
N ALA A 470 8.32 -20.35 -3.53
CA ALA A 470 7.47 -20.34 -4.73
C ALA A 470 7.08 -18.97 -5.34
N LEU A 471 7.94 -17.93 -5.24
CA LEU A 471 8.00 -16.88 -6.26
C LEU A 471 9.42 -16.74 -6.84
N LYS A 472 9.50 -16.77 -8.17
CA LYS A 472 10.70 -16.44 -8.95
C LYS A 472 10.91 -14.91 -8.94
N PRO A 473 12.05 -14.37 -9.43
CA PRO A 473 12.21 -12.92 -9.67
C PRO A 473 11.29 -12.42 -10.80
N ALA A 474 10.01 -12.32 -10.49
CA ALA A 474 8.91 -11.82 -11.30
C ALA A 474 7.78 -11.33 -10.35
N GLU A 475 7.75 -10.02 -10.12
CA GLU A 475 6.60 -9.23 -9.63
C GLU A 475 5.70 -9.88 -8.54
N THR A 476 6.09 -9.70 -7.28
CA THR A 476 5.30 -10.10 -6.09
C THR A 476 4.06 -9.21 -5.89
N SER A 477 3.00 -9.43 -6.68
CA SER A 477 1.73 -8.69 -6.57
C SER A 477 0.56 -9.58 -6.12
N SER A 478 -0.04 -9.26 -4.98
CA SER A 478 -1.26 -9.92 -4.47
C SER A 478 -2.52 -9.27 -5.06
N VAL A 479 -3.58 -10.06 -5.27
CA VAL A 479 -4.86 -9.59 -5.84
C VAL A 479 -6.05 -10.07 -5.02
N TYR A 480 -7.00 -9.17 -4.74
CA TYR A 480 -8.16 -9.46 -3.88
C TYR A 480 -9.46 -9.17 -4.65
N MET A 481 -10.29 -10.19 -4.87
CA MET A 481 -11.66 -9.99 -5.34
C MET A 481 -12.56 -9.65 -4.14
N VAL A 482 -13.29 -8.55 -4.24
CA VAL A 482 -14.25 -8.08 -3.23
C VAL A 482 -15.60 -7.90 -3.90
N VAL A 483 -16.62 -8.57 -3.36
CA VAL A 483 -18.01 -8.40 -3.80
C VAL A 483 -18.79 -7.59 -2.77
N PHE A 484 -19.40 -6.50 -3.20
CA PHE A 484 -20.24 -5.64 -2.38
C PHE A 484 -21.72 -5.97 -2.59
N ILE A 485 -22.43 -6.26 -1.51
CA ILE A 485 -23.88 -6.55 -1.50
C ILE A 485 -24.59 -5.68 -0.45
N ILE A 486 -25.91 -5.63 -0.51
CA ILE A 486 -26.78 -5.16 0.58
C ILE A 486 -27.74 -6.29 0.98
N SER A 487 -28.30 -6.21 2.18
CA SER A 487 -29.46 -7.03 2.59
C SER A 487 -30.64 -6.82 1.62
N ASP A 488 -31.50 -7.83 1.50
CA ASP A 488 -32.80 -7.79 0.80
C ASP A 488 -32.74 -7.45 -0.71
N CYS A 489 -31.53 -7.45 -1.29
CA CYS A 489 -31.28 -7.25 -2.71
C CYS A 489 -31.56 -8.53 -3.54
N SER A 490 -32.64 -8.50 -4.32
CA SER A 490 -33.07 -9.62 -5.18
C SER A 490 -32.00 -10.07 -6.19
N SER A 491 -31.27 -9.13 -6.78
CA SER A 491 -30.13 -9.42 -7.68
C SER A 491 -28.98 -10.12 -6.94
N CYS A 492 -28.66 -9.67 -5.73
CA CYS A 492 -27.61 -10.24 -4.89
C CYS A 492 -27.93 -11.68 -4.50
N THR A 493 -29.19 -11.97 -4.17
CA THR A 493 -29.70 -13.33 -3.92
C THR A 493 -29.63 -14.21 -5.18
N ARG A 494 -30.02 -13.67 -6.35
CA ARG A 494 -29.95 -14.37 -7.65
C ARG A 494 -28.53 -14.78 -8.01
N HIS A 495 -27.54 -13.91 -7.79
CA HIS A 495 -26.14 -14.18 -8.11
C HIS A 495 -25.35 -14.90 -7.00
N LEU A 496 -25.97 -15.18 -5.85
CA LEU A 496 -25.32 -15.86 -4.70
C LEU A 496 -24.62 -17.19 -5.06
N PRO A 497 -25.20 -18.10 -5.88
CA PRO A 497 -24.51 -19.33 -6.30
C PRO A 497 -23.29 -19.06 -7.21
N THR A 498 -23.31 -17.96 -7.96
CA THR A 498 -22.17 -17.50 -8.77
C THR A 498 -21.06 -17.01 -7.86
N PHE A 499 -21.36 -16.19 -6.84
CA PHE A 499 -20.36 -15.74 -5.87
C PHE A 499 -19.74 -16.89 -5.08
N GLN A 500 -20.52 -17.89 -4.67
CA GLN A 500 -19.98 -19.10 -4.02
C GLN A 500 -19.06 -19.92 -4.94
N SER A 501 -19.33 -19.92 -6.25
CA SER A 501 -18.49 -20.62 -7.24
C SER A 501 -17.19 -19.85 -7.51
N LEU A 502 -17.28 -18.51 -7.64
CA LEU A 502 -16.12 -17.62 -7.76
C LEU A 502 -15.24 -17.69 -6.50
N TYR A 503 -15.82 -17.70 -5.30
CA TYR A 503 -15.08 -17.88 -4.05
C TYR A 503 -14.26 -19.18 -4.06
N LYS A 504 -14.81 -20.29 -4.55
CA LYS A 504 -14.04 -21.55 -4.68
C LYS A 504 -12.87 -21.41 -5.66
N GLN A 505 -13.09 -20.83 -6.84
CA GLN A 505 -12.07 -20.75 -7.90
C GLN A 505 -10.98 -19.70 -7.61
N VAL A 506 -11.34 -18.52 -7.09
CA VAL A 506 -10.37 -17.46 -6.76
C VAL A 506 -9.42 -17.89 -5.63
N ASN A 507 -9.91 -18.62 -4.62
CA ASN A 507 -9.04 -19.15 -3.55
C ASN A 507 -8.18 -20.36 -3.98
N THR A 508 -8.26 -20.86 -5.23
CA THR A 508 -7.28 -21.82 -5.77
C THR A 508 -6.13 -21.17 -6.54
N ILE A 509 -6.18 -19.85 -6.79
CA ILE A 509 -5.12 -19.10 -7.47
C ILE A 509 -4.13 -18.57 -6.42
N ALA A 510 -2.84 -18.88 -6.59
CA ALA A 510 -1.79 -18.38 -5.72
C ALA A 510 -1.69 -16.84 -5.77
N GLY A 511 -1.52 -16.19 -4.62
CA GLY A 511 -1.54 -14.72 -4.52
C GLY A 511 -2.93 -14.08 -4.64
N SER A 512 -4.01 -14.88 -4.79
CA SER A 512 -5.39 -14.39 -4.85
C SER A 512 -6.19 -14.66 -3.57
N SER A 513 -7.24 -13.87 -3.34
CA SER A 513 -8.27 -14.16 -2.33
C SER A 513 -9.61 -13.49 -2.64
N PHE A 514 -10.70 -14.12 -2.20
CA PHE A 514 -12.07 -13.62 -2.37
C PHE A 514 -12.69 -13.23 -1.03
N TYR A 515 -13.37 -12.08 -1.00
CA TYR A 515 -14.11 -11.54 0.14
C TYR A 515 -15.48 -10.97 -0.28
N ILE A 516 -16.38 -10.86 0.69
CA ILE A 516 -17.71 -10.26 0.51
C ILE A 516 -18.01 -9.22 1.60
N VAL A 517 -18.58 -8.09 1.22
CA VAL A 517 -18.95 -6.96 2.10
C VAL A 517 -20.47 -6.79 2.08
N ASN A 518 -21.09 -6.63 3.25
CA ASN A 518 -22.49 -6.21 3.33
C ASN A 518 -22.56 -4.71 3.66
N CYS A 519 -22.87 -3.90 2.66
CA CYS A 519 -22.98 -2.45 2.74
C CYS A 519 -24.18 -1.95 3.54
N THR A 520 -25.17 -2.80 3.85
CA THR A 520 -26.22 -2.46 4.84
C THR A 520 -25.63 -2.35 6.24
N THR A 521 -24.67 -3.22 6.60
CA THR A 521 -24.00 -3.20 7.91
C THR A 521 -22.71 -2.39 7.93
N ASP A 522 -21.98 -2.32 6.80
CA ASP A 522 -20.64 -1.74 6.69
C ASP A 522 -20.61 -0.55 5.71
N LYS A 523 -21.62 0.32 5.81
CA LYS A 523 -21.85 1.50 4.95
C LYS A 523 -20.61 2.35 4.70
N THR A 524 -19.76 2.53 5.72
CA THR A 524 -18.54 3.34 5.67
C THR A 524 -17.52 2.84 4.65
N ILE A 525 -17.36 1.52 4.49
CA ILE A 525 -16.50 0.94 3.44
C ILE A 525 -17.04 1.35 2.07
N CYS A 526 -18.34 1.12 1.86
CA CYS A 526 -18.96 1.22 0.55
C CYS A 526 -19.07 2.68 0.09
N ASN A 527 -19.32 3.60 1.02
CA ASN A 527 -19.22 5.03 0.78
C ASN A 527 -17.78 5.46 0.47
N HIS A 528 -16.77 4.99 1.21
CA HIS A 528 -15.36 5.32 0.94
C HIS A 528 -14.89 4.80 -0.43
N HIS A 529 -15.48 3.70 -0.91
CA HIS A 529 -15.24 3.16 -2.25
C HIS A 529 -16.31 3.55 -3.28
N ASN A 530 -17.13 4.59 -3.05
CA ASN A 530 -18.12 5.10 -4.00
C ASN A 530 -19.01 4.01 -4.64
N ILE A 531 -19.41 3.00 -3.87
CA ILE A 531 -20.22 1.88 -4.35
C ILE A 531 -21.69 2.31 -4.43
N THR A 532 -22.14 2.64 -5.64
CA THR A 532 -23.49 3.15 -5.93
C THR A 532 -24.52 2.07 -6.27
N GLY A 533 -24.08 0.88 -6.72
CA GLY A 533 -24.96 -0.21 -7.17
C GLY A 533 -24.63 -1.57 -6.55
N TYR A 534 -25.62 -2.47 -6.51
CA TYR A 534 -25.52 -3.78 -5.85
C TYR A 534 -26.14 -4.91 -6.68
N PRO A 535 -25.48 -6.07 -6.82
CA PRO A 535 -24.13 -6.38 -6.36
C PRO A 535 -23.04 -5.72 -7.23
N SER A 536 -21.95 -5.24 -6.61
CA SER A 536 -20.75 -4.75 -7.32
C SER A 536 -19.57 -5.70 -7.11
N ILE A 537 -18.71 -5.87 -8.12
CA ILE A 537 -17.51 -6.72 -8.06
C ILE A 537 -16.28 -5.85 -8.35
N THR A 538 -15.30 -5.88 -7.45
CA THR A 538 -14.07 -5.10 -7.52
C THR A 538 -12.86 -6.01 -7.31
N ALA A 539 -11.76 -5.74 -8.00
CA ALA A 539 -10.45 -6.31 -7.73
C ALA A 539 -9.52 -5.21 -7.19
N PHE A 540 -8.81 -5.53 -6.11
CA PHE A 540 -7.73 -4.71 -5.58
C PHE A 540 -6.40 -5.43 -5.83
N ARG A 541 -5.50 -4.84 -6.61
CA ARG A 541 -4.14 -5.36 -6.86
C ARG A 541 -3.12 -4.54 -6.10
N LYS A 542 -2.27 -5.21 -5.31
CA LYS A 542 -1.23 -4.59 -4.52
C LYS A 542 0.13 -4.85 -5.15
N ILE A 543 0.93 -3.80 -5.32
CA ILE A 543 2.25 -3.86 -5.95
C ILE A 543 3.30 -3.58 -4.88
N LEU A 544 4.21 -4.54 -4.65
CA LEU A 544 5.36 -4.38 -3.75
C LEU A 544 6.49 -3.62 -4.45
N ASP A 545 6.35 -2.29 -4.57
CA ASP A 545 7.46 -1.44 -5.01
C ASP A 545 8.46 -1.22 -3.86
N GLN A 546 9.46 -2.09 -3.79
CA GLN A 546 10.51 -2.08 -2.76
C GLN A 546 11.90 -1.69 -3.31
N SER A 547 12.05 -1.22 -4.55
CA SER A 547 13.40 -1.02 -5.13
C SER A 547 13.61 0.10 -6.16
N ASN A 548 12.58 0.65 -6.81
CA ASN A 548 12.80 1.49 -8.01
C ASN A 548 12.73 3.01 -7.77
N SER A 549 13.33 3.49 -6.67
CA SER A 549 13.41 4.92 -6.32
C SER A 549 14.22 5.81 -7.29
N HIS A 550 14.84 5.22 -8.32
CA HIS A 550 15.53 5.93 -9.40
C HIS A 550 14.70 6.07 -10.69
N CYS A 551 13.55 5.37 -10.78
CA CYS A 551 12.67 5.39 -11.95
C CYS A 551 11.62 6.51 -11.88
N PHE A 552 11.53 7.25 -10.77
CA PHE A 552 10.66 8.42 -10.61
C PHE A 552 11.35 9.42 -9.68
N THR A 553 11.16 10.73 -9.89
CA THR A 553 11.80 11.79 -9.10
C THR A 553 11.15 11.97 -7.73
N GLN A 554 9.85 11.68 -7.63
CA GLN A 554 9.07 11.74 -6.40
C GLN A 554 8.91 10.35 -5.77
N LYS A 555 9.08 10.26 -4.44
CA LYS A 555 8.77 9.03 -3.67
C LYS A 555 7.27 8.79 -3.69
N GLN A 556 6.82 7.85 -4.51
CA GLN A 556 5.41 7.48 -4.58
C GLN A 556 5.02 6.65 -3.36
N HIS A 557 3.85 6.95 -2.79
CA HIS A 557 3.22 6.08 -1.80
C HIS A 557 2.72 4.81 -2.47
N THR A 558 2.73 3.68 -1.74
CA THR A 558 2.28 2.38 -2.25
C THR A 558 0.81 2.44 -2.68
N THR A 559 0.57 2.37 -3.99
CA THR A 559 -0.78 2.44 -4.57
C THR A 559 -1.45 1.06 -4.58
N ASP A 560 -2.48 0.90 -3.76
CA ASP A 560 -3.44 -0.20 -3.90
C ASP A 560 -4.31 0.07 -5.13
N VAL A 561 -4.06 -0.63 -6.24
CA VAL A 561 -4.75 -0.44 -7.53
C VAL A 561 -6.15 -1.04 -7.46
N ARG A 562 -7.18 -0.23 -7.76
CA ARG A 562 -8.57 -0.68 -7.86
C ARG A 562 -9.02 -0.85 -9.31
N LEU A 563 -9.72 -1.95 -9.59
CA LEU A 563 -10.30 -2.31 -10.87
C LEU A 563 -11.74 -2.80 -10.64
N ASP A 564 -12.74 -2.13 -11.21
CA ASP A 564 -14.15 -2.53 -11.07
C ASP A 564 -14.63 -3.34 -12.29
N TYR A 565 -15.58 -4.25 -12.09
CA TYR A 565 -16.10 -5.14 -13.13
C TYR A 565 -17.52 -4.75 -13.57
N HIS A 566 -17.67 -4.48 -14.87
CA HIS A 566 -18.91 -4.04 -15.51
C HIS A 566 -19.44 -5.06 -16.54
N GLY A 567 -19.00 -6.31 -16.46
CA GLY A 567 -19.47 -7.41 -17.31
C GLY A 567 -20.69 -8.13 -16.74
N PRO A 568 -21.29 -9.08 -17.49
CA PRO A 568 -22.33 -9.95 -16.96
C PRO A 568 -21.79 -10.80 -15.80
N ILE A 569 -22.56 -10.95 -14.71
CA ILE A 569 -22.14 -11.72 -13.54
C ILE A 569 -22.34 -13.23 -13.80
N GLN A 570 -21.42 -13.76 -14.60
CA GLN A 570 -21.27 -15.18 -14.94
C GLN A 570 -19.86 -15.65 -14.52
N ILE A 571 -19.74 -16.92 -14.12
CA ILE A 571 -18.47 -17.50 -13.64
C ILE A 571 -17.35 -17.29 -14.67
N LYS A 572 -17.61 -17.62 -15.95
CA LYS A 572 -16.63 -17.50 -17.03
C LYS A 572 -16.13 -16.06 -17.18
N SER A 573 -17.04 -15.11 -17.45
CA SER A 573 -16.70 -13.70 -17.73
C SER A 573 -15.97 -13.02 -16.58
N VAL A 574 -16.39 -13.28 -15.32
CA VAL A 574 -15.72 -12.73 -14.13
C VAL A 574 -14.34 -13.34 -13.93
N MET A 575 -14.15 -14.64 -14.18
CA MET A 575 -12.84 -15.29 -14.06
C MET A 575 -11.87 -14.94 -15.21
N GLU A 576 -12.37 -14.75 -16.44
CA GLU A 576 -11.56 -14.25 -17.57
C GLU A 576 -11.05 -12.83 -17.29
N TRP A 577 -11.92 -11.95 -16.80
CA TRP A 577 -11.52 -10.62 -16.32
C TRP A 577 -10.52 -10.71 -15.16
N TYR A 578 -10.85 -11.44 -14.09
CA TYR A 578 -9.99 -11.51 -12.90
C TYR A 578 -8.61 -12.14 -13.21
N SER A 579 -8.56 -13.13 -14.10
CA SER A 579 -7.29 -13.69 -14.60
C SER A 579 -6.48 -12.64 -15.37
N SER A 580 -7.10 -11.75 -16.15
CA SER A 580 -6.38 -10.65 -16.79
C SER A 580 -5.82 -9.63 -15.78
N VAL A 581 -6.50 -9.47 -14.63
CA VAL A 581 -6.08 -8.60 -13.52
C VAL A 581 -4.93 -9.22 -12.70
N SER A 582 -4.81 -10.55 -12.63
CA SER A 582 -3.77 -11.24 -11.86
C SER A 582 -2.49 -11.61 -12.63
N MET A 583 -2.48 -11.50 -13.96
CA MET A 583 -1.28 -11.76 -14.80
C MET A 583 -0.16 -10.70 -14.63
N GLU A 584 1.05 -11.01 -15.11
CA GLU A 584 2.17 -10.05 -15.19
C GLU A 584 1.75 -8.77 -15.95
N ILE A 585 2.22 -7.60 -15.49
CA ILE A 585 1.79 -6.30 -16.03
C ILE A 585 2.42 -6.01 -17.40
N VAL A 586 3.58 -6.60 -17.69
CA VAL A 586 4.26 -6.51 -18.99
C VAL A 586 4.25 -7.88 -19.69
N LYS A 587 3.38 -8.04 -20.69
CA LYS A 587 3.26 -9.28 -21.48
C LYS A 587 4.48 -9.48 -22.39
N VAL A 588 5.34 -10.47 -22.11
CA VAL A 588 6.54 -10.77 -22.94
C VAL A 588 6.19 -11.56 -24.20
N MET A 589 6.57 -11.05 -25.38
CA MET A 589 6.34 -11.67 -26.68
C MET A 589 7.65 -11.92 -27.43
N LYS A 590 8.12 -13.19 -27.39
CA LYS A 590 9.34 -13.62 -28.08
C LYS A 590 9.12 -13.60 -29.60
N PHE A 591 9.76 -12.66 -30.30
CA PHE A 591 9.84 -12.55 -31.77
C PHE A 591 8.49 -12.58 -32.53
N LYS A 592 7.40 -12.12 -31.91
CA LYS A 592 6.07 -12.06 -32.58
C LYS A 592 5.83 -10.69 -33.23
N PRO A 593 5.27 -10.64 -34.45
CA PRO A 593 4.89 -9.38 -35.10
C PRO A 593 3.71 -8.70 -34.39
N LEU A 594 3.75 -7.36 -34.36
CA LEU A 594 2.85 -6.54 -33.54
C LEU A 594 1.42 -6.37 -34.12
N GLU A 595 1.18 -6.77 -35.38
CA GLU A 595 -0.15 -6.60 -36.01
C GLU A 595 -1.24 -7.51 -35.42
N LYS A 596 -0.87 -8.56 -34.68
CA LYS A 596 -1.84 -9.54 -34.13
C LYS A 596 -2.44 -9.13 -32.77
N ILE A 597 -2.11 -7.94 -32.27
CA ILE A 597 -2.47 -7.42 -30.95
C ILE A 597 -3.71 -6.52 -31.09
N LYS A 598 -4.79 -6.84 -30.38
CA LYS A 598 -6.13 -6.26 -30.61
C LYS A 598 -6.62 -5.27 -29.55
N GLU A 599 -5.85 -4.98 -28.49
CA GLU A 599 -6.29 -4.02 -27.47
C GLU A 599 -6.39 -2.58 -27.97
N ASP A 600 -7.39 -1.86 -27.45
CA ASP A 600 -7.75 -0.47 -27.79
C ASP A 600 -6.55 0.50 -27.69
N VAL A 601 -5.75 0.39 -26.63
CA VAL A 601 -4.45 1.06 -26.49
C VAL A 601 -3.41 0.12 -25.90
N ARG A 602 -2.21 0.12 -26.49
CA ARG A 602 -1.06 -0.69 -26.09
C ARG A 602 0.22 0.13 -26.05
N LEU A 603 1.09 -0.18 -25.09
CA LEU A 603 2.44 0.35 -25.00
C LEU A 603 3.42 -0.81 -25.21
N VAL A 604 4.45 -0.64 -26.04
CA VAL A 604 5.33 -1.72 -26.48
C VAL A 604 6.79 -1.33 -26.31
N ALA A 605 7.52 -2.00 -25.42
CA ALA A 605 8.97 -1.86 -25.28
C ALA A 605 9.74 -2.86 -26.17
N VAL A 606 10.80 -2.40 -26.82
CA VAL A 606 11.75 -3.26 -27.55
C VAL A 606 12.96 -3.55 -26.66
N ILE A 607 13.14 -4.80 -26.26
CA ILE A 607 14.14 -5.22 -25.27
C ILE A 607 15.31 -6.02 -25.84
N VAL A 608 16.50 -5.75 -25.31
CA VAL A 608 17.78 -6.34 -25.75
C VAL A 608 18.61 -6.76 -24.51
N PRO A 609 19.35 -7.89 -24.53
CA PRO A 609 20.20 -8.28 -23.41
C PRO A 609 21.30 -7.25 -23.17
N ARG A 610 21.48 -6.79 -21.92
CA ARG A 610 22.41 -5.70 -21.54
C ARG A 610 23.88 -5.96 -21.94
N ASN A 611 24.25 -7.23 -22.09
CA ASN A 611 25.60 -7.68 -22.43
C ASN A 611 25.76 -8.05 -23.92
N SER A 612 24.77 -7.80 -24.77
CA SER A 612 24.84 -8.13 -26.19
C SER A 612 25.93 -7.32 -26.91
N SER A 613 26.80 -8.00 -27.66
CA SER A 613 27.85 -7.39 -28.49
C SER A 613 27.32 -6.53 -29.64
N TYR A 614 26.02 -6.59 -29.92
CA TYR A 614 25.34 -5.86 -30.98
C TYR A 614 24.66 -4.57 -30.49
N LEU A 615 24.86 -4.18 -29.22
CA LEU A 615 24.30 -2.95 -28.68
C LEU A 615 25.05 -1.69 -29.18
N PRO A 616 24.32 -0.60 -29.50
CA PRO A 616 24.92 0.73 -29.67
C PRO A 616 25.71 1.14 -28.41
N ILE A 617 26.76 1.95 -28.59
CA ILE A 617 27.56 2.44 -27.47
C ILE A 617 26.70 3.37 -26.60
N ALA A 618 26.40 2.94 -25.37
CA ALA A 618 25.70 3.74 -24.36
C ALA A 618 26.30 5.15 -24.19
N PRO A 619 25.46 6.19 -23.96
CA PRO A 619 25.92 7.50 -23.51
C PRO A 619 26.81 7.39 -22.27
N THR A 620 27.88 8.18 -22.24
CA THR A 620 28.84 8.21 -21.12
C THR A 620 28.53 9.38 -20.18
N MET A 621 28.02 9.07 -18.99
CA MET A 621 28.00 10.01 -17.86
C MET A 621 29.08 9.59 -16.86
N SER A 622 30.05 10.47 -16.62
CA SER A 622 31.10 10.30 -15.60
C SER A 622 31.79 8.92 -15.61
N ASN A 623 32.29 8.51 -16.79
CA ASN A 623 32.91 7.20 -17.06
C ASN A 623 32.06 5.96 -16.78
N LYS A 624 30.73 6.10 -16.66
CA LYS A 624 29.78 4.98 -16.56
C LYS A 624 28.81 4.96 -17.74
N LYS A 625 28.52 3.76 -18.22
CA LYS A 625 27.57 3.48 -19.31
C LYS A 625 26.20 3.15 -18.71
N TYR A 626 25.23 4.00 -18.94
CA TYR A 626 23.84 3.81 -18.51
C TYR A 626 22.94 3.51 -19.70
N TYR A 627 21.90 2.72 -19.45
CA TYR A 627 20.85 2.37 -20.41
C TYR A 627 19.53 2.37 -19.64
N TYR A 628 18.46 2.85 -20.26
CA TYR A 628 17.13 2.80 -19.67
C TYR A 628 16.65 1.34 -19.55
N GLY A 629 16.36 0.91 -18.33
CA GLY A 629 16.13 -0.50 -18.00
C GLY A 629 14.66 -0.94 -18.02
N ILE A 630 14.45 -2.26 -18.06
CA ILE A 630 13.11 -2.87 -18.06
C ILE A 630 12.33 -2.61 -16.76
N GLU A 631 13.03 -2.35 -15.67
CA GLU A 631 12.50 -2.02 -14.34
C GLU A 631 11.71 -0.70 -14.32
N CYS A 632 12.16 0.35 -15.03
CA CYS A 632 11.44 1.62 -15.07
C CYS A 632 10.21 1.56 -16.00
N TYR A 633 10.26 0.77 -17.07
CA TYR A 633 9.08 0.50 -17.91
C TYR A 633 8.01 -0.29 -17.18
N ARG A 634 8.39 -1.29 -16.37
CA ARG A 634 7.46 -1.94 -15.43
C ARG A 634 6.81 -0.91 -14.50
N ALA A 635 7.58 0.03 -13.97
CA ALA A 635 7.08 1.08 -13.09
C ALA A 635 6.10 2.05 -13.81
N ILE A 636 6.36 2.43 -15.08
CA ILE A 636 5.40 3.14 -15.94
C ILE A 636 4.11 2.32 -16.11
N CYS A 637 4.23 1.04 -16.47
CA CYS A 637 3.08 0.17 -16.70
C CYS A 637 2.25 -0.08 -15.44
N ASN A 638 2.86 -0.03 -14.25
CA ASN A 638 2.15 -0.02 -12.97
C ASN A 638 1.31 1.25 -12.78
N GLN A 639 1.76 2.42 -13.28
CA GLN A 639 1.01 3.68 -13.25
C GLN A 639 -0.05 3.82 -14.35
N LEU A 640 0.04 2.99 -15.40
CA LEU A 640 -0.87 2.94 -16.55
C LEU A 640 -1.75 1.68 -16.57
N ILE A 641 -1.68 0.86 -15.52
CA ILE A 641 -2.58 -0.26 -15.26
C ILE A 641 -4.04 0.21 -15.34
N SER A 642 -4.96 -0.67 -15.75
CA SER A 642 -6.37 -0.38 -16.09
C SER A 642 -6.60 0.43 -17.37
N VAL A 643 -5.61 1.22 -17.80
CA VAL A 643 -5.71 2.19 -18.90
C VAL A 643 -5.03 1.69 -20.18
N VAL A 644 -3.89 0.98 -20.07
CA VAL A 644 -3.05 0.57 -21.22
C VAL A 644 -2.57 -0.87 -21.07
N SER A 645 -2.57 -1.63 -22.18
CA SER A 645 -1.91 -2.95 -22.20
C SER A 645 -0.41 -2.83 -22.51
N CYS A 646 0.44 -3.20 -21.55
CA CYS A 646 1.88 -3.19 -21.74
C CYS A 646 2.45 -4.51 -22.28
N TYR A 647 3.46 -4.38 -23.14
CA TYR A 647 4.09 -5.46 -23.88
C TYR A 647 5.59 -5.25 -23.98
N SER A 648 6.37 -6.34 -23.98
CA SER A 648 7.77 -6.32 -24.40
C SER A 648 8.02 -7.28 -25.55
N ILE A 649 8.76 -6.83 -26.57
CA ILE A 649 9.22 -7.67 -27.68
C ILE A 649 10.74 -7.73 -27.71
N TYR A 650 11.28 -8.90 -28.04
CA TYR A 650 12.70 -9.04 -28.36
C TYR A 650 12.95 -8.35 -29.73
N SER A 651 14.02 -7.56 -29.83
CA SER A 651 14.47 -7.01 -31.13
C SER A 651 14.79 -8.15 -32.10
N ILE A 652 14.48 -7.91 -33.38
CA ILE A 652 14.80 -8.81 -34.50
C ILE A 652 16.23 -8.60 -35.02
N ASP A 653 16.83 -7.46 -34.68
CA ASP A 653 18.17 -7.01 -35.10
C ASP A 653 19.29 -7.69 -34.29
N ILE A 654 18.91 -8.45 -33.25
CA ILE A 654 19.79 -9.09 -32.29
C ILE A 654 19.64 -10.62 -32.42
N PRO A 655 20.72 -11.38 -32.69
CA PRO A 655 20.62 -12.83 -32.93
C PRO A 655 19.92 -13.60 -31.80
N HIS A 656 19.03 -14.54 -32.15
CA HIS A 656 18.22 -15.31 -31.19
C HIS A 656 19.04 -15.98 -30.07
N THR A 657 20.29 -16.37 -30.34
CA THR A 657 21.22 -16.98 -29.37
C THR A 657 21.62 -16.02 -28.24
N GLN A 658 21.73 -14.71 -28.49
CA GLN A 658 22.01 -13.70 -27.45
C GLN A 658 20.92 -13.68 -26.37
N TYR A 659 19.67 -14.01 -26.73
CA TYR A 659 18.56 -14.14 -25.79
C TYR A 659 18.52 -15.47 -25.02
N GLN A 660 19.33 -16.47 -25.40
CA GLN A 660 19.36 -17.81 -24.78
C GLN A 660 20.40 -17.93 -23.66
N HIS A 661 21.51 -17.19 -23.73
CA HIS A 661 22.56 -17.24 -22.70
C HIS A 661 22.17 -16.58 -21.36
N ASN A 662 21.09 -15.78 -21.31
CA ASN A 662 20.61 -15.10 -20.09
C ASN A 662 19.76 -15.99 -19.16
N ASN A 663 19.70 -17.31 -19.36
CA ASN A 663 18.77 -18.22 -18.66
C ASN A 663 19.07 -18.45 -17.17
N ASN A 664 20.22 -18.00 -16.64
CA ASN A 664 20.53 -18.07 -15.20
C ASN A 664 20.15 -16.77 -14.48
N ASN A 665 18.99 -16.79 -13.80
CA ASN A 665 18.61 -15.90 -12.69
C ASN A 665 18.79 -14.37 -12.87
N ASN A 666 18.48 -13.80 -14.04
CA ASN A 666 18.26 -12.35 -14.08
C ASN A 666 17.29 -11.83 -15.16
N ASN A 667 15.99 -11.78 -14.82
CA ASN A 667 14.96 -11.05 -15.59
C ASN A 667 15.25 -9.53 -15.71
N ASN A 668 16.18 -9.00 -14.91
CA ASN A 668 16.53 -7.58 -14.88
C ASN A 668 17.72 -7.22 -15.80
N ASN A 669 18.28 -8.19 -16.55
CA ASN A 669 19.44 -7.95 -17.41
C ASN A 669 19.05 -7.63 -18.88
N PHE A 670 17.91 -6.96 -19.05
CA PHE A 670 17.40 -6.44 -20.32
C PHE A 670 17.33 -4.91 -20.28
N ILE A 671 17.82 -4.26 -21.33
CA ILE A 671 17.63 -2.83 -21.54
C ILE A 671 16.51 -2.60 -22.55
N ILE A 672 15.97 -1.38 -22.56
CA ILE A 672 14.99 -0.95 -23.57
C ILE A 672 15.69 -0.09 -24.61
N THR A 673 15.41 -0.39 -25.87
CA THR A 673 15.94 0.33 -27.04
C THR A 673 14.92 1.28 -27.66
N GLN A 674 13.63 1.06 -27.42
CA GLN A 674 12.52 1.86 -27.93
C GLN A 674 11.24 1.58 -27.15
N ILE A 675 10.39 2.60 -26.97
CA ILE A 675 9.00 2.42 -26.50
C ILE A 675 8.06 3.01 -27.55
N ARG A 676 7.05 2.23 -27.97
CA ARG A 676 6.02 2.66 -28.92
C ARG A 676 4.64 2.65 -28.27
N LEU A 677 3.92 3.76 -28.37
CA LEU A 677 2.47 3.81 -28.19
C LEU A 677 1.79 3.30 -29.47
N GLY A 678 0.80 2.44 -29.32
CA GLY A 678 -0.04 1.96 -30.42
C GLY A 678 -1.51 2.01 -30.03
N ARG A 679 -2.35 2.52 -30.92
CA ARG A 679 -3.81 2.59 -30.75
C ARG A 679 -4.50 1.61 -31.71
N ARG A 680 -5.80 1.39 -31.51
CA ARG A 680 -6.64 0.52 -32.35
C ARG A 680 -7.10 1.19 -33.66
N ASP A 681 -7.19 2.51 -33.66
CA ASP A 681 -7.41 3.36 -34.86
C ASP A 681 -6.23 3.34 -35.86
N GLY A 682 -5.18 2.56 -35.57
CA GLY A 682 -3.99 2.42 -36.41
C GLY A 682 -2.87 3.41 -36.09
N ILE A 683 -3.14 4.46 -35.31
CA ILE A 683 -2.14 5.49 -34.96
C ILE A 683 -1.05 4.87 -34.07
N LYS A 684 0.21 5.22 -34.35
CA LYS A 684 1.41 4.76 -33.66
C LYS A 684 2.33 5.94 -33.41
N ALA A 685 2.98 5.97 -32.24
CA ALA A 685 3.97 6.97 -31.88
C ALA A 685 5.17 6.32 -31.17
N ASP A 686 6.38 6.71 -31.54
CA ASP A 686 7.60 6.34 -30.82
C ASP A 686 7.79 7.33 -29.67
N VAL A 687 7.66 6.86 -28.42
CA VAL A 687 7.72 7.75 -27.24
C VAL A 687 9.17 8.02 -26.84
N MET A 688 10.04 6.99 -26.89
CA MET A 688 11.48 7.12 -26.74
C MET A 688 12.23 6.10 -27.59
N ARG A 689 13.50 6.39 -27.87
CA ARG A 689 14.47 5.53 -28.57
C ARG A 689 15.87 5.73 -27.97
N LEU A 690 16.66 4.67 -27.92
CA LEU A 690 18.01 4.65 -27.32
C LEU A 690 18.93 5.69 -27.97
N GLY A 691 19.39 6.65 -27.17
CA GLY A 691 20.36 7.67 -27.59
C GLY A 691 19.81 8.80 -28.49
N GLU A 692 18.53 8.77 -28.88
CA GLU A 692 17.84 9.95 -29.44
C GLU A 692 17.42 10.90 -28.29
N SER A 693 17.00 12.13 -28.59
CA SER A 693 16.39 13.01 -27.58
C SER A 693 14.89 12.79 -27.51
N LEU A 694 14.31 12.96 -26.31
CA LEU A 694 12.85 12.99 -26.15
C LEU A 694 12.20 14.11 -26.97
N PHE A 695 12.91 15.21 -27.24
CA PHE A 695 12.41 16.28 -28.12
C PHE A 695 12.31 15.83 -29.59
N THR A 696 13.12 14.86 -30.03
CA THR A 696 13.07 14.33 -31.41
C THR A 696 12.14 13.13 -31.58
N THR A 697 11.75 12.45 -30.49
CA THR A 697 10.74 11.38 -30.53
C THR A 697 9.30 11.90 -30.36
N ILE A 698 9.10 13.06 -29.72
CA ILE A 698 7.84 13.79 -29.80
C ILE A 698 7.51 14.05 -31.28
N GLN A 699 6.40 13.50 -31.73
CA GLN A 699 5.91 13.71 -33.10
C GLN A 699 5.60 15.20 -33.33
N ASP A 700 5.84 15.68 -34.54
CA ASP A 700 5.49 17.03 -34.97
C ASP A 700 4.02 17.41 -34.65
N GLU A 701 3.75 18.70 -34.49
CA GLU A 701 2.40 19.25 -34.25
C GLU A 701 1.46 18.92 -35.42
N THR A 702 1.99 18.65 -36.62
CA THR A 702 1.22 18.21 -37.81
C THR A 702 0.76 16.74 -37.77
N SER A 703 1.23 15.94 -36.81
CA SER A 703 0.92 14.50 -36.73
C SER A 703 -0.58 14.23 -36.48
N GLN A 704 -1.06 13.06 -36.91
CA GLN A 704 -2.46 12.65 -36.68
C GLN A 704 -2.82 12.56 -35.19
N LEU A 705 -1.83 12.34 -34.32
CA LEU A 705 -2.01 12.25 -32.87
C LEU A 705 -2.30 13.62 -32.25
N HIS A 706 -1.55 14.66 -32.64
CA HIS A 706 -1.72 16.03 -32.12
C HIS A 706 -2.91 16.80 -32.73
N LYS A 707 -3.56 16.27 -33.79
CA LYS A 707 -4.81 16.84 -34.32
C LYS A 707 -6.03 16.63 -33.42
N LEU A 708 -5.92 15.76 -32.42
CA LEU A 708 -7.03 15.36 -31.57
C LEU A 708 -7.30 16.35 -30.43
N HIS A 709 -6.27 16.99 -29.88
CA HIS A 709 -6.36 17.81 -28.66
C HIS A 709 -5.53 19.09 -28.79
N LYS A 710 -5.57 19.95 -27.75
CA LYS A 710 -4.83 21.22 -27.76
C LYS A 710 -3.32 20.97 -27.59
N PRO A 711 -2.43 21.72 -28.28
CA PRO A 711 -0.99 21.60 -28.09
C PRO A 711 -0.56 21.81 -26.63
N HIS A 712 -0.01 20.77 -26.02
CA HIS A 712 0.65 20.77 -24.72
C HIS A 712 2.18 20.78 -24.90
N ARG A 713 2.92 21.24 -23.87
CA ARG A 713 4.39 21.22 -23.85
C ARG A 713 4.91 20.53 -22.60
N TYR A 714 5.79 19.55 -22.79
CA TYR A 714 6.51 18.88 -21.72
C TYR A 714 7.78 19.68 -21.35
N ASN A 715 8.14 19.71 -20.08
CA ASN A 715 9.30 20.46 -19.57
C ASN A 715 10.61 19.70 -19.84
N LEU A 716 11.01 19.61 -21.10
CA LEU A 716 12.20 18.88 -21.56
C LEU A 716 13.34 19.85 -21.90
N ARG A 717 14.58 19.44 -21.60
CA ARG A 717 15.78 20.14 -22.10
C ARG A 717 16.05 19.74 -23.55
N GLN A 718 16.64 20.65 -24.33
CA GLN A 718 16.76 20.54 -25.79
C GLN A 718 17.46 19.26 -26.31
N ASN A 719 18.35 18.65 -25.52
CA ASN A 719 19.05 17.39 -25.85
C ASN A 719 18.69 16.23 -24.89
N GLN A 720 17.70 16.39 -24.01
CA GLN A 720 17.39 15.45 -22.92
C GLN A 720 17.14 14.03 -23.44
N LYS A 721 17.80 13.03 -22.83
CA LYS A 721 17.62 11.60 -23.15
C LYS A 721 17.19 10.77 -21.95
N CYS A 722 16.71 9.55 -22.21
CA CYS A 722 16.25 8.63 -21.18
C CYS A 722 17.38 7.94 -20.40
N GLU A 723 18.58 7.84 -20.96
CA GLU A 723 19.76 7.27 -20.30
C GLU A 723 20.46 8.27 -19.36
N GLU A 724 20.07 9.55 -19.42
CA GLU A 724 20.61 10.63 -18.60
C GLU A 724 19.78 10.85 -17.33
N ASP A 725 18.46 10.69 -17.41
CA ASP A 725 17.52 10.81 -16.29
C ASP A 725 16.36 9.81 -16.44
N HIS A 726 16.49 8.67 -15.75
CA HIS A 726 15.47 7.62 -15.72
C HIS A 726 14.16 8.07 -15.04
N GLY A 727 14.24 9.01 -14.09
CA GLY A 727 13.10 9.50 -13.33
C GLY A 727 12.21 10.38 -14.17
N MET A 728 12.79 11.46 -14.71
CA MET A 728 12.11 12.38 -15.63
C MET A 728 11.60 11.64 -16.88
N CYS A 729 12.39 10.71 -17.45
CA CYS A 729 11.96 9.95 -18.63
C CYS A 729 10.68 9.14 -18.35
N SER A 730 10.56 8.55 -17.17
CA SER A 730 9.36 7.78 -16.80
C SER A 730 8.15 8.67 -16.54
N GLU A 731 8.35 9.84 -15.91
CA GLU A 731 7.30 10.86 -15.70
C GLU A 731 6.80 11.45 -17.03
N PHE A 732 7.71 11.65 -17.98
CA PHE A 732 7.39 12.04 -19.35
C PHE A 732 6.58 10.95 -20.05
N ILE A 733 7.03 9.68 -20.06
CA ILE A 733 6.32 8.60 -20.75
C ILE A 733 4.92 8.37 -20.14
N THR A 734 4.78 8.37 -18.81
CA THR A 734 3.46 8.26 -18.16
C THR A 734 2.54 9.41 -18.59
N SER A 735 3.03 10.66 -18.56
CA SER A 735 2.25 11.84 -18.96
C SER A 735 1.85 11.77 -20.43
N TYR A 736 2.83 11.60 -21.32
CA TYR A 736 2.62 11.48 -22.77
C TYR A 736 1.61 10.38 -23.12
N VAL A 737 1.66 9.23 -22.47
CA VAL A 737 0.67 8.17 -22.74
C VAL A 737 -0.71 8.56 -22.20
N ARG A 738 -0.83 9.22 -21.04
CA ARG A 738 -2.12 9.71 -20.51
C ARG A 738 -2.79 10.80 -21.36
N ASP A 739 -2.00 11.63 -22.03
CA ASP A 739 -2.53 12.63 -22.97
C ASP A 739 -3.06 11.97 -24.26
N HIS A 740 -2.44 10.87 -24.69
CA HIS A 740 -2.64 10.28 -26.02
C HIS A 740 -3.38 8.93 -26.07
N ILE A 741 -3.96 8.47 -24.96
CA ILE A 741 -4.76 7.23 -24.83
C ILE A 741 -6.19 7.35 -25.39
N ARG A 742 -6.78 8.54 -25.46
CA ARG A 742 -8.20 8.68 -25.79
C ARG A 742 -8.50 8.29 -27.24
N LEU A 743 -9.29 7.24 -27.45
CA LEU A 743 -9.80 6.90 -28.78
C LEU A 743 -10.96 7.83 -29.19
N PRO A 744 -11.23 8.01 -30.49
CA PRO A 744 -12.39 8.77 -30.97
C PRO A 744 -13.71 8.10 -30.56
N VAL A 745 -13.72 6.76 -30.53
CA VAL A 745 -14.81 5.90 -30.05
C VAL A 745 -14.22 4.88 -29.07
N THR A 746 -14.83 4.71 -27.90
CA THR A 746 -14.47 3.67 -26.92
C THR A 746 -15.67 2.73 -26.65
N HIS A 747 -15.45 1.61 -25.96
CA HIS A 747 -16.57 0.81 -25.44
C HIS A 747 -17.03 1.38 -24.10
N LEU A 748 -18.34 1.55 -23.88
CA LEU A 748 -18.91 2.06 -22.63
C LEU A 748 -18.42 1.23 -21.43
N THR A 749 -18.37 -0.09 -21.61
CA THR A 749 -17.94 -1.07 -20.60
C THR A 749 -16.42 -1.27 -20.55
N SER A 750 -15.66 -0.43 -21.25
CA SER A 750 -14.20 -0.42 -21.15
C SER A 750 -13.77 0.14 -19.79
N VAL A 751 -12.72 -0.45 -19.23
CA VAL A 751 -12.16 -0.02 -17.94
C VAL A 751 -11.74 1.46 -17.98
N LEU A 752 -11.28 1.93 -19.15
CA LEU A 752 -10.98 3.33 -19.47
C LEU A 752 -12.12 4.33 -19.15
N PHE A 753 -13.39 3.90 -19.24
CA PHE A 753 -14.54 4.77 -19.02
C PHE A 753 -14.92 4.85 -17.53
N HIS A 754 -14.79 3.75 -16.79
CA HIS A 754 -15.32 3.62 -15.43
C HIS A 754 -14.31 3.81 -14.28
N THR A 755 -13.00 3.81 -14.51
CA THR A 755 -12.01 3.98 -13.42
C THR A 755 -12.07 5.35 -12.75
N ASN A 756 -11.89 5.42 -11.43
CA ASN A 756 -11.74 6.71 -10.72
C ASN A 756 -10.48 7.50 -11.13
N ASN A 757 -9.49 6.84 -11.75
CA ASN A 757 -8.31 7.48 -12.36
C ASN A 757 -8.51 7.83 -13.85
N ASN A 758 -9.74 7.83 -14.36
CA ASN A 758 -10.08 8.22 -15.73
C ASN A 758 -9.73 9.71 -15.96
N PRO A 759 -8.73 10.05 -16.80
CA PRO A 759 -8.31 11.44 -17.02
C PRO A 759 -9.28 12.24 -17.89
N TYR A 760 -10.38 11.65 -18.36
CA TYR A 760 -11.41 12.33 -19.14
C TYR A 760 -12.51 12.94 -18.26
N LYS A 761 -12.53 12.64 -16.95
CA LYS A 761 -13.59 13.06 -16.02
C LYS A 761 -13.67 14.58 -15.82
N ASP A 762 -12.55 15.29 -15.95
CA ASP A 762 -12.46 16.73 -15.63
C ASP A 762 -12.93 17.66 -16.78
N ASN A 763 -13.48 17.11 -17.87
CA ASN A 763 -13.88 17.88 -19.06
C ASN A 763 -15.40 18.09 -19.24
N ASP A 764 -16.26 17.47 -18.43
CA ASP A 764 -17.74 17.57 -18.47
C ASP A 764 -18.40 17.44 -19.87
N LEU A 765 -17.74 16.75 -20.81
CA LEU A 765 -18.27 16.56 -22.17
C LEU A 765 -19.52 15.65 -22.17
N PRO A 766 -20.60 15.99 -22.92
CA PRO A 766 -21.72 15.08 -23.10
C PRO A 766 -21.29 13.79 -23.81
N VAL A 767 -21.94 12.68 -23.46
CA VAL A 767 -21.60 11.33 -23.91
C VAL A 767 -22.61 10.87 -24.96
N ILE A 768 -22.12 10.57 -26.16
CA ILE A 768 -22.89 9.92 -27.23
C ILE A 768 -22.77 8.40 -27.03
N ILE A 769 -23.81 7.79 -26.47
CA ILE A 769 -23.94 6.35 -26.31
C ILE A 769 -24.58 5.77 -27.58
N ALA A 770 -23.77 5.11 -28.40
CA ALA A 770 -24.26 4.26 -29.47
C ALA A 770 -24.68 2.89 -28.90
N LEU A 771 -25.97 2.58 -29.01
CA LEU A 771 -26.55 1.27 -28.71
C LEU A 771 -26.54 0.44 -30.00
N VAL A 772 -25.79 -0.67 -30.04
CA VAL A 772 -25.39 -1.34 -31.28
C VAL A 772 -25.44 -2.88 -31.16
N GLU A 773 -25.96 -3.56 -32.18
CA GLU A 773 -25.88 -5.03 -32.32
C GLU A 773 -24.46 -5.51 -32.71
N PRO A 774 -24.04 -6.74 -32.33
CA PRO A 774 -22.71 -7.28 -32.63
C PRO A 774 -22.27 -7.15 -34.09
N LYS A 775 -23.19 -7.38 -35.04
CA LYS A 775 -22.94 -7.30 -36.51
C LYS A 775 -22.42 -5.92 -36.96
N HIS A 776 -22.72 -4.86 -36.22
CA HIS A 776 -22.29 -3.50 -36.51
C HIS A 776 -21.04 -3.07 -35.72
N LEU A 777 -20.55 -3.88 -34.77
CA LEU A 777 -19.34 -3.63 -33.98
C LEU A 777 -18.08 -4.32 -34.56
N GLU A 778 -18.21 -5.02 -35.69
CA GLU A 778 -17.08 -5.63 -36.38
C GLU A 778 -16.10 -4.59 -36.95
N PHE A 779 -14.80 -4.92 -36.95
CA PHE A 779 -13.67 -4.05 -37.31
C PHE A 779 -13.73 -3.44 -38.73
N ASN A 780 -14.65 -3.88 -39.59
CA ASN A 780 -14.83 -3.34 -40.93
C ASN A 780 -16.23 -2.78 -41.23
N SER A 781 -17.14 -2.77 -40.24
CA SER A 781 -18.53 -2.34 -40.44
C SER A 781 -18.61 -0.89 -40.94
N THR A 782 -19.57 -0.62 -41.82
CA THR A 782 -19.83 0.75 -42.32
C THR A 782 -20.26 1.68 -41.20
N PHE A 783 -21.08 1.19 -40.27
CA PHE A 783 -21.54 1.95 -39.11
C PHE A 783 -20.39 2.37 -38.18
N LEU A 784 -19.47 1.45 -37.86
CA LEU A 784 -18.36 1.75 -36.95
C LEU A 784 -17.42 2.81 -37.57
N LYS A 785 -17.18 2.73 -38.88
CA LYS A 785 -16.39 3.75 -39.62
C LYS A 785 -17.05 5.12 -39.62
N ILE A 786 -18.38 5.18 -39.82
CA ILE A 786 -19.13 6.44 -39.68
C ILE A 786 -19.03 7.00 -38.25
N LEU A 787 -19.10 6.13 -37.23
CA LEU A 787 -19.01 6.53 -35.83
C LEU A 787 -17.59 6.98 -35.44
N GLU A 788 -16.56 6.35 -36.00
CA GLU A 788 -15.15 6.79 -35.87
C GLU A 788 -14.94 8.16 -36.52
N ASP A 789 -15.45 8.38 -37.73
CA ASP A 789 -15.44 9.68 -38.43
C ASP A 789 -16.10 10.80 -37.61
N ILE A 790 -17.27 10.52 -37.02
CA ILE A 790 -17.97 11.43 -36.09
C ILE A 790 -17.15 11.65 -34.80
N GLY A 791 -16.53 10.60 -34.28
CA GLY A 791 -15.65 10.66 -33.10
C GLY A 791 -14.41 11.54 -33.33
N TYR A 792 -13.87 11.58 -34.55
CA TYR A 792 -12.80 12.51 -34.95
C TYR A 792 -13.33 13.94 -35.10
N GLU A 793 -14.44 14.13 -35.82
CA GLU A 793 -15.02 15.44 -36.13
C GLU A 793 -15.48 16.21 -34.86
N PHE A 794 -16.03 15.49 -33.88
CA PHE A 794 -16.54 16.08 -32.64
C PHE A 794 -15.69 15.77 -31.40
N TYR A 795 -14.44 15.33 -31.56
CA TYR A 795 -13.59 14.84 -30.47
C TYR A 795 -13.48 15.81 -29.28
N ASN A 796 -13.40 17.11 -29.53
CA ASN A 796 -13.30 18.16 -28.49
C ASN A 796 -14.66 18.70 -28.01
N ARG A 797 -15.78 18.04 -28.36
CA ARG A 797 -17.17 18.47 -28.05
C ARG A 797 -18.02 17.36 -27.45
N PHE A 798 -17.76 16.10 -27.77
CA PHE A 798 -18.46 14.93 -27.24
C PHE A 798 -17.48 13.80 -26.89
N MET A 799 -17.92 12.88 -26.02
CA MET A 799 -17.30 11.56 -25.85
C MET A 799 -18.17 10.50 -26.54
N VAL A 800 -17.64 9.77 -27.54
CA VAL A 800 -18.41 8.74 -28.25
C VAL A 800 -18.10 7.36 -27.69
N VAL A 801 -19.15 6.61 -27.32
CA VAL A 801 -19.02 5.28 -26.72
C VAL A 801 -20.00 4.28 -27.33
N THR A 802 -19.58 3.02 -27.49
CA THR A 802 -20.43 1.91 -27.96
C THR A 802 -20.84 0.97 -26.83
N LEU A 803 -22.10 0.55 -26.82
CA LEU A 803 -22.63 -0.51 -25.97
C LEU A 803 -23.27 -1.61 -26.84
N ASN A 804 -22.86 -2.86 -26.60
CA ASN A 804 -23.38 -4.05 -27.27
C ASN A 804 -24.73 -4.44 -26.65
N VAL A 805 -25.81 -4.36 -27.42
CA VAL A 805 -27.18 -4.56 -26.89
C VAL A 805 -27.49 -6.01 -26.53
N ASP A 806 -26.98 -6.98 -27.29
CA ASP A 806 -27.15 -8.41 -27.02
C ASP A 806 -26.53 -8.82 -25.67
N MET A 807 -25.42 -8.17 -25.29
CA MET A 807 -24.76 -8.40 -23.99
C MET A 807 -25.35 -7.59 -22.84
N TYR A 808 -26.00 -6.45 -23.14
CA TYR A 808 -26.56 -5.52 -22.14
C TYR A 808 -28.01 -5.11 -22.44
N PRO A 809 -28.94 -6.07 -22.66
CA PRO A 809 -30.29 -5.76 -23.15
C PRO A 809 -31.13 -4.98 -22.13
N ALA A 810 -30.86 -5.14 -20.82
CA ALA A 810 -31.51 -4.34 -19.78
C ALA A 810 -31.18 -2.85 -19.92
N TRP A 811 -29.89 -2.49 -20.04
CA TRP A 811 -29.47 -1.10 -20.21
C TRP A 811 -30.00 -0.53 -21.55
N ALA A 812 -29.82 -1.28 -22.64
CA ALA A 812 -30.27 -0.87 -23.98
C ALA A 812 -31.81 -0.76 -24.12
N GLY A 813 -32.56 -1.43 -23.25
CA GLY A 813 -34.02 -1.35 -23.14
C GLY A 813 -34.53 -0.17 -22.29
N GLN A 814 -33.78 0.24 -21.26
CA GLN A 814 -34.14 1.33 -20.34
C GLN A 814 -33.81 2.74 -20.88
N PHE A 815 -32.88 2.86 -21.83
CA PHE A 815 -32.61 4.12 -22.54
C PHE A 815 -33.76 4.52 -23.49
N VAL A 816 -34.95 4.81 -22.97
CA VAL A 816 -36.14 5.26 -23.71
C VAL A 816 -36.86 6.37 -22.95
N PRO A 817 -37.70 7.20 -23.61
CA PRO A 817 -38.54 8.20 -22.94
C PRO A 817 -39.48 7.59 -21.88
N VAL A 818 -39.78 8.33 -20.81
CA VAL A 818 -40.71 7.90 -19.76
C VAL A 818 -42.09 7.51 -20.34
N GLY A 819 -42.48 6.25 -20.13
CA GLY A 819 -43.76 5.69 -20.55
C GLY A 819 -43.75 5.06 -21.94
N TYR A 820 -42.61 5.11 -22.65
CA TYR A 820 -42.46 4.54 -23.99
C TYR A 820 -42.76 3.03 -23.98
N THR A 821 -42.31 2.30 -22.95
CA THR A 821 -42.61 0.86 -22.77
C THR A 821 -44.13 0.55 -22.77
N ASN A 822 -44.94 1.41 -22.15
CA ASN A 822 -46.39 1.24 -22.10
C ASN A 822 -47.07 1.52 -23.46
N THR A 823 -46.52 2.41 -24.28
CA THR A 823 -47.08 2.74 -25.61
C THR A 823 -46.91 1.63 -26.65
N ILE A 824 -46.10 0.60 -26.36
CA ILE A 824 -45.69 -0.44 -27.33
C ILE A 824 -46.49 -1.75 -27.18
N GLN A 825 -47.30 -1.91 -26.12
CA GLN A 825 -48.03 -3.15 -25.82
C GLN A 825 -49.11 -3.58 -26.85
N GLY A 826 -49.18 -2.93 -28.02
CA GLY A 826 -50.03 -3.32 -29.15
C GLY A 826 -49.38 -3.17 -30.53
N ASN A 827 -48.05 -3.01 -30.65
CA ASN A 827 -47.39 -2.82 -31.94
C ASN A 827 -45.96 -3.38 -31.95
N GLU A 828 -45.64 -4.32 -32.86
CA GLU A 828 -44.41 -5.13 -32.78
C GLU A 828 -43.12 -4.38 -33.19
N GLU A 829 -43.22 -3.25 -33.87
CA GLU A 829 -42.07 -2.56 -34.48
C GLU A 829 -41.73 -1.20 -33.85
N SER A 830 -41.24 -1.22 -32.61
CA SER A 830 -40.79 -0.02 -31.89
C SER A 830 -39.45 0.51 -32.40
N LEU A 831 -39.41 1.80 -32.76
CA LEU A 831 -38.23 2.48 -33.31
C LEU A 831 -37.00 2.50 -32.39
N LEU A 832 -37.18 2.75 -31.08
CA LEU A 832 -36.05 2.74 -30.13
C LEU A 832 -35.68 1.33 -29.65
N TYR A 833 -36.31 0.27 -30.18
CA TYR A 833 -35.83 -1.11 -30.06
C TYR A 833 -35.26 -1.66 -31.38
N VAL A 834 -35.10 -0.80 -32.39
CA VAL A 834 -34.25 -1.04 -33.55
C VAL A 834 -32.84 -0.49 -33.27
N TYR A 835 -31.82 -1.20 -33.74
CA TYR A 835 -30.41 -0.84 -33.58
C TYR A 835 -29.69 -0.78 -34.94
N PRO A 836 -28.63 0.04 -35.09
CA PRO A 836 -28.07 0.94 -34.08
C PRO A 836 -28.98 2.12 -33.73
N ARG A 837 -28.74 2.77 -32.59
CA ARG A 837 -29.31 4.09 -32.24
C ARG A 837 -28.34 4.88 -31.35
N LEU A 838 -28.42 6.21 -31.36
CA LEU A 838 -27.57 7.07 -30.53
C LEU A 838 -28.41 7.75 -29.44
N CYS A 839 -27.87 7.83 -28.24
CA CYS A 839 -28.40 8.62 -27.13
C CYS A 839 -27.32 9.61 -26.67
N ILE A 840 -27.64 10.90 -26.50
CA ILE A 840 -26.75 11.86 -25.85
C ILE A 840 -27.19 12.04 -24.40
N VAL A 841 -26.29 11.86 -23.44
CA VAL A 841 -26.51 12.13 -22.00
C VAL A 841 -25.43 13.06 -21.45
N ASN A 842 -25.74 13.77 -20.37
CA ASN A 842 -24.76 14.58 -19.64
C ASN A 842 -24.16 13.76 -18.50
N TRP A 843 -22.86 13.92 -18.21
CA TRP A 843 -22.18 13.11 -17.19
C TRP A 843 -22.79 13.21 -15.78
N ASN A 844 -23.44 14.35 -15.50
CA ASN A 844 -24.08 14.64 -14.21
C ASN A 844 -25.62 14.60 -14.29
N ASP A 845 -26.21 14.29 -15.45
CA ASP A 845 -27.65 14.05 -15.63
C ASP A 845 -27.91 12.91 -16.61
N HIS A 846 -28.20 11.75 -16.03
CA HIS A 846 -28.61 10.51 -16.70
C HIS A 846 -30.14 10.40 -16.86
N SER A 847 -30.89 11.28 -16.19
CA SER A 847 -32.37 11.25 -16.17
C SER A 847 -33.01 11.90 -17.38
N HIS A 848 -32.21 12.56 -18.23
CA HIS A 848 -32.61 13.09 -19.53
C HIS A 848 -31.62 12.68 -20.62
N ALA A 849 -32.12 12.40 -21.82
CA ALA A 849 -31.32 12.05 -22.98
C ALA A 849 -31.91 12.62 -24.28
N ALA A 850 -31.04 12.98 -25.23
CA ALA A 850 -31.45 13.24 -26.61
C ALA A 850 -31.31 11.97 -27.45
N PHE A 851 -32.30 11.65 -28.29
CA PHE A 851 -32.36 10.40 -29.05
C PHE A 851 -32.23 10.62 -30.56
N TYR A 852 -31.45 9.76 -31.20
CA TYR A 852 -31.33 9.65 -32.66
C TYR A 852 -31.52 8.18 -33.10
N PRO A 853 -32.62 7.83 -33.80
CA PRO A 853 -33.67 8.73 -34.29
C PRO A 853 -34.48 9.37 -33.14
N SER A 854 -35.08 10.53 -33.40
CA SER A 854 -36.02 11.15 -32.46
C SER A 854 -37.24 10.23 -32.26
N PRO A 855 -37.83 10.13 -31.05
CA PRO A 855 -38.91 9.17 -30.78
C PRO A 855 -40.19 9.37 -31.59
N HIS A 856 -40.30 10.51 -32.28
CA HIS A 856 -41.46 10.92 -33.10
C HIS A 856 -41.17 10.90 -34.62
N THR A 857 -40.02 10.36 -35.04
CA THR A 857 -39.64 10.22 -36.47
C THR A 857 -40.37 9.03 -37.11
N ASP A 858 -40.68 9.07 -38.41
CA ASP A 858 -41.14 7.87 -39.12
C ASP A 858 -39.97 6.96 -39.54
N ARG A 859 -40.18 5.65 -39.40
CA ARG A 859 -39.21 4.58 -39.69
C ARG A 859 -38.85 4.49 -41.18
N THR A 860 -39.73 4.95 -42.07
CA THR A 860 -39.48 4.96 -43.53
C THR A 860 -38.48 6.04 -43.98
N GLN A 861 -38.22 7.06 -43.14
CA GLN A 861 -37.44 8.25 -43.49
C GLN A 861 -36.02 8.24 -42.91
N PHE A 862 -35.66 7.20 -42.16
CA PHE A 862 -34.49 7.21 -41.30
C PHE A 862 -33.21 6.68 -41.99
N ILE A 863 -32.16 7.50 -42.02
CA ILE A 863 -30.89 7.20 -42.70
C ILE A 863 -29.71 7.38 -41.75
N PHE A 864 -29.03 6.27 -41.41
CA PHE A 864 -27.72 6.31 -40.77
C PHE A 864 -26.63 6.74 -41.77
N SER A 865 -26.36 8.05 -41.80
CA SER A 865 -25.29 8.66 -42.59
C SER A 865 -24.50 9.64 -41.73
N LYS A 866 -23.26 9.92 -42.12
CA LYS A 866 -22.40 10.87 -41.40
C LYS A 866 -23.06 12.24 -41.30
N ASP A 867 -23.49 12.80 -42.43
CA ASP A 867 -24.06 14.16 -42.50
C ASP A 867 -25.31 14.33 -41.63
N ALA A 868 -26.17 13.30 -41.55
CA ALA A 868 -27.37 13.33 -40.73
C ALA A 868 -27.05 13.25 -39.22
N ILE A 869 -25.99 12.53 -38.82
CA ILE A 869 -25.50 12.51 -37.44
C ILE A 869 -24.83 13.85 -37.13
N SER A 870 -23.89 14.32 -37.96
CA SER A 870 -23.20 15.61 -37.77
C SER A 870 -24.19 16.76 -37.61
N LYS A 871 -25.26 16.79 -38.42
CA LYS A 871 -26.36 17.75 -38.25
C LYS A 871 -27.03 17.63 -36.89
N PHE A 872 -27.53 16.44 -36.51
CA PHE A 872 -28.19 16.24 -35.20
C PHE A 872 -27.29 16.67 -34.03
N LEU A 873 -26.00 16.36 -34.10
CA LEU A 873 -25.01 16.78 -33.10
C LEU A 873 -24.83 18.30 -33.06
N LEU A 874 -24.73 18.97 -34.21
CA LEU A 874 -24.63 20.43 -34.31
C LEU A 874 -25.90 21.15 -33.84
N ASP A 875 -27.08 20.59 -34.09
CA ASP A 875 -28.36 21.14 -33.67
C ASP A 875 -28.53 20.99 -32.14
N PHE A 876 -28.20 19.82 -31.57
CA PHE A 876 -28.13 19.61 -30.11
C PHE A 876 -27.14 20.59 -29.44
N LEU A 877 -25.99 20.84 -30.05
CA LEU A 877 -24.97 21.77 -29.53
C LEU A 877 -25.40 23.25 -29.57
N GLN A 878 -26.47 23.59 -30.28
CA GLN A 878 -27.07 24.94 -30.28
C GLN A 878 -28.20 25.06 -29.26
N GLN A 879 -29.05 24.03 -29.14
CA GLN A 879 -30.27 24.05 -28.32
C GLN A 879 -30.45 22.75 -27.50
N PRO A 880 -29.52 22.41 -26.58
CA PRO A 880 -29.50 21.07 -25.95
C PRO A 880 -30.76 20.76 -25.15
N ASN A 881 -31.35 21.76 -24.49
CA ASN A 881 -32.56 21.60 -23.69
C ASN A 881 -33.79 21.17 -24.52
N ASP A 882 -33.86 21.57 -25.78
CA ASP A 882 -35.00 21.29 -26.67
C ASP A 882 -35.00 19.83 -27.17
N TYR A 883 -33.86 19.13 -27.03
CA TYR A 883 -33.67 17.72 -27.39
C TYR A 883 -33.64 16.77 -26.20
N LEU A 884 -33.49 17.26 -24.96
CA LEU A 884 -33.34 16.43 -23.75
C LEU A 884 -34.70 15.94 -23.24
N ILE A 885 -34.99 14.65 -23.45
CA ILE A 885 -36.23 13.99 -23.04
C ILE A 885 -35.97 13.09 -21.82
N LYS A 886 -36.88 13.12 -20.84
CA LYS A 886 -36.75 12.34 -19.59
C LYS A 886 -36.77 10.82 -19.84
N THR A 887 -35.86 10.07 -19.19
CA THR A 887 -35.61 8.63 -19.41
C THR A 887 -36.29 7.70 -18.40
N GLU A 888 -36.51 6.42 -18.77
CA GLU A 888 -37.02 5.37 -17.87
C GLU A 888 -35.92 4.79 -16.96
N HIS A 889 -35.79 5.33 -15.73
CA HIS A 889 -35.02 4.74 -14.63
C HIS A 889 -33.60 4.26 -14.99
N PHE A 890 -32.76 5.21 -15.42
CA PHE A 890 -31.31 5.05 -15.58
C PHE A 890 -30.55 5.84 -14.49
#